data_AF-A0A936L0J3-F1
#
_entry.id   AF-A0A936L0J3-F1
#
_cell.length_a   1.000
_cell.length_b   1.000
_cell.length_c   1.000
_cell.angle_alpha   90.00
_cell.angle_beta   90.00
_cell.angle_gamma   90.00
#
_symmetry.space_group_name_H-M   'P 1'
#
loop_
_entity.id
_entity.type
_entity.pdbx_description
1 polymer ?
#
loop_
_entity_poly.entity_id
_entity_poly.type
_entity_poly.pdbx_seq_one_letter_code
_entity_poly.pdbx_strand_id
1 'polypeptide(L)'
;MSGQWGTHYFDPSFRPFNMKRLLLHIGTGKTGTSSIQNFLFENRKILADQFSLYYPEFGLSKINHFGELIHAHYPVVLWIKERQAQKLEELCSTLKASNCETAVISCENLYHHLTLEDIAYLANAVKDFSVEIICYVRRQDFYMESAWKQQVKVGALSLAFPDFLKLHTQPEYLETIQGNYFKMLKKWAAYFGTEAVKVRVFHKSEWVNGDLIDDFLNACGFGTDGTYSNLVKLKIANAALPTELILLMRKFNAMKLIPKSEQEIFVKFLKNLNIFNEIQLLSNADRLAIIENYREANISLFTEFCHRKMPQCFRPGLLKKNPNGKINKEIFIEDIAVRAIAAMWKQSPPYFSLKIKRSKKLLIDQCYQLKMRFFSGITLLRNHFQAKDYKPRALEPNKINKPSPFVLKGNTSPLDIQDYDNFYFYGFSKLPSLKSTLLTSLPSESVTVSDCFISAASVKNNDEKSKILLGALYENGQVIKSASFRGATPGLRPVNSPYVDQNRIKKSRLIPDTCVYLGWLLHNFGHLLLEAPARFWFLNSINVEDYHFIFHPLNYARNFIGQVPIKNVFKDSFTQILFESFGIDKKQIILADQDLCVKELIIPSSLFFLNQTIDSTQMSIYNKIKYKLIQNTGEKRHNSSGEDFFIRKKLYLSRRLLKTAIQNRKAINEEELEQLFKSYGFEIIFPERLSLAEQIILLNKAEIIAGCDGSALHMGVFLPPSSKIITLTTRGIITNQLLIGAMNNIETHFINAGLDKSTPYKYGKWRANIPFIQENLEQILNARRFMVEGE
;
A
#
# COMPACT_ATOMS: atom_id res chain seq x y z
N MET A 1 -3.64 12.76 -58.11
CA MET A 1 -3.87 14.00 -57.33
C MET A 1 -3.22 13.82 -55.96
N SER A 2 -1.97 14.24 -55.86
CA SER A 2 -1.12 14.21 -54.67
C SER A 2 -1.17 15.58 -53.99
N GLY A 3 -1.75 15.67 -52.80
CA GLY A 3 -1.75 16.88 -51.98
C GLY A 3 -0.68 16.79 -50.90
N GLN A 4 0.46 17.44 -51.13
CA GLN A 4 1.53 17.66 -50.15
C GLN A 4 1.04 18.61 -49.05
N TRP A 5 1.14 18.20 -47.80
CA TRP A 5 1.02 19.11 -46.65
C TRP A 5 2.39 19.74 -46.41
N GLY A 6 2.50 21.02 -46.72
CA GLY A 6 3.72 21.80 -46.54
C GLY A 6 4.05 22.01 -45.05
N THR A 7 5.27 21.64 -44.69
CA THR A 7 5.95 22.05 -43.46
C THR A 7 6.34 23.52 -43.59
N HIS A 8 5.53 24.43 -43.04
CA HIS A 8 5.99 25.79 -42.78
C HIS A 8 6.91 25.76 -41.55
N TYR A 9 8.21 25.88 -41.80
CA TYR A 9 9.21 26.21 -40.80
C TYR A 9 8.89 27.59 -40.22
N PHE A 10 8.63 27.65 -38.91
CA PHE A 10 8.63 28.91 -38.16
C PHE A 10 10.07 29.41 -38.05
N ASP A 11 10.35 30.57 -38.65
CA ASP A 11 11.60 31.31 -38.45
C ASP A 11 11.56 32.00 -37.06
N PRO A 12 12.42 31.62 -36.10
CA PRO A 12 12.42 32.19 -34.75
C PRO A 12 13.02 33.61 -34.66
N SER A 13 13.56 34.15 -35.77
CA SER A 13 14.34 35.39 -35.76
C SER A 13 13.53 36.66 -36.10
N PHE A 14 12.27 36.52 -36.53
CA PHE A 14 11.42 37.67 -36.84
C PHE A 14 10.58 38.09 -35.61
N ARG A 15 10.99 39.16 -34.92
CA ARG A 15 10.17 39.79 -33.86
C ARG A 15 9.26 40.87 -34.48
N PRO A 16 7.94 40.64 -34.65
CA PRO A 16 7.03 41.75 -34.88
C PRO A 16 6.98 42.64 -33.64
N PHE A 17 7.13 43.95 -33.83
CA PHE A 17 7.27 45.00 -32.81
C PHE A 17 6.08 45.16 -31.81
N ASN A 18 5.10 44.24 -31.79
CA ASN A 18 3.84 44.43 -31.09
C ASN A 18 3.30 43.19 -30.33
N MET A 19 4.07 42.10 -30.20
CA MET A 19 3.63 40.94 -29.39
C MET A 19 4.01 41.10 -27.92
N LYS A 20 3.02 40.97 -27.03
CA LYS A 20 3.23 40.94 -25.58
C LYS A 20 4.09 39.76 -25.16
N ARG A 21 4.88 39.95 -24.11
CA ARG A 21 5.70 38.89 -23.53
C ARG A 21 4.87 38.04 -22.57
N LEU A 22 4.95 36.72 -22.71
CA LEU A 22 4.32 35.75 -21.83
C LEU A 22 5.36 34.84 -21.20
N LEU A 23 5.57 35.00 -19.90
CA LEU A 23 6.49 34.21 -19.11
C LEU A 23 5.74 33.02 -18.49
N LEU A 24 6.10 31.81 -18.89
CA LEU A 24 5.62 30.57 -18.28
C LEU A 24 6.64 30.10 -17.24
N HIS A 25 6.38 30.38 -15.97
CA HIS A 25 7.18 29.86 -14.86
C HIS A 25 6.67 28.45 -14.48
N ILE A 26 7.41 27.43 -14.94
CA ILE A 26 6.96 26.03 -14.90
C ILE A 26 7.53 25.22 -13.73
N GLY A 27 8.40 25.79 -12.91
CA GLY A 27 9.00 25.10 -11.75
C GLY A 27 10.53 25.04 -11.84
N THR A 28 11.20 23.96 -11.43
CA THR A 28 10.63 22.69 -10.94
C THR A 28 10.05 22.81 -9.53
N GLY A 29 9.30 21.81 -9.04
CA GLY A 29 8.93 21.78 -7.63
C GLY A 29 10.17 21.91 -6.71
N LYS A 30 10.02 22.46 -5.50
CA LYS A 30 11.11 22.57 -4.50
C LYS A 30 12.25 23.53 -4.84
N THR A 31 12.03 24.43 -5.79
CA THR A 31 12.94 25.54 -6.13
C THR A 31 12.37 26.92 -5.77
N GLY A 32 11.62 26.99 -4.67
CA GLY A 32 11.07 28.26 -4.15
C GLY A 32 9.90 28.82 -4.95
N THR A 33 9.17 27.97 -5.68
CA THR A 33 8.01 28.36 -6.49
C THR A 33 6.92 29.06 -5.68
N SER A 34 6.63 28.61 -4.45
CA SER A 34 5.64 29.27 -3.58
C SER A 34 6.06 30.67 -3.15
N SER A 35 7.36 30.90 -2.93
CA SER A 35 7.90 32.23 -2.63
C SER A 35 7.66 33.19 -3.81
N ILE A 36 7.96 32.75 -5.03
CA ILE A 36 7.75 33.53 -6.25
C ILE A 36 6.26 33.81 -6.47
N GLN A 37 5.42 32.77 -6.38
CA GLN A 37 3.98 32.83 -6.59
C GLN A 37 3.28 33.79 -5.61
N ASN A 38 3.59 33.68 -4.32
CA ASN A 38 3.00 34.56 -3.31
C ASN A 38 3.54 36.00 -3.42
N PHE A 39 4.82 36.17 -3.76
CA PHE A 39 5.36 37.49 -4.05
C PHE A 39 4.61 38.16 -5.21
N LEU A 40 4.39 37.44 -6.32
CA LEU A 40 3.63 37.93 -7.47
C LEU A 40 2.19 38.29 -7.08
N PHE A 41 1.53 37.44 -6.29
CA PHE A 41 0.15 37.66 -5.87
C PHE A 41 -0.02 38.89 -4.95
N GLU A 42 0.82 39.01 -3.92
CA GLU A 42 0.76 40.13 -2.96
C GLU A 42 1.07 41.46 -3.65
N ASN A 43 2.00 41.45 -4.60
CA ASN A 43 2.44 42.66 -5.30
C ASN A 43 1.71 42.88 -6.64
N ARG A 44 0.73 42.06 -7.02
CA ARG A 44 0.15 42.03 -8.38
C ARG A 44 -0.31 43.40 -8.90
N LYS A 45 -0.89 44.22 -8.02
CA LYS A 45 -1.37 45.57 -8.39
C LYS A 45 -0.19 46.51 -8.65
N ILE A 46 0.79 46.53 -7.74
CA ILE A 46 1.99 47.37 -7.88
C ILE A 46 2.80 46.92 -9.11
N LEU A 47 2.94 45.62 -9.32
CA LEU A 47 3.60 45.02 -10.48
C LEU A 47 2.93 45.42 -11.80
N ALA A 48 1.60 45.42 -11.86
CA ALA A 48 0.87 45.84 -13.04
C ALA A 48 1.00 47.37 -13.27
N ASP A 49 0.76 48.17 -12.23
CA ASP A 49 0.64 49.62 -12.32
C ASP A 49 1.99 50.32 -12.53
N GLN A 50 3.07 49.82 -11.91
CA GLN A 50 4.38 50.50 -11.89
C GLN A 50 5.43 49.78 -12.74
N PHE A 51 5.27 48.48 -12.97
CA PHE A 51 6.30 47.65 -13.58
C PHE A 51 5.82 46.97 -14.88
N SER A 52 4.58 47.24 -15.33
CA SER A 52 4.04 46.63 -16.56
C SER A 52 4.10 45.09 -16.56
N LEU A 53 3.97 44.48 -15.38
CA LEU A 53 3.95 43.03 -15.19
C LEU A 53 2.60 42.56 -14.66
N TYR A 54 1.88 41.84 -15.52
CA TYR A 54 0.57 41.31 -15.23
C TYR A 54 0.65 39.88 -14.67
N TYR A 55 0.07 39.68 -13.49
CA TYR A 55 -0.17 38.37 -12.90
C TYR A 55 -1.70 38.15 -12.87
N PRO A 56 -2.28 37.40 -13.82
CA PRO A 56 -3.72 37.39 -14.03
C PRO A 56 -4.46 36.71 -12.89
N GLU A 57 -5.62 37.26 -12.56
CA GLU A 57 -6.56 36.63 -11.62
C GLU A 57 -7.29 35.46 -12.29
N PHE A 58 -7.54 35.54 -13.60
CA PHE A 58 -8.15 34.47 -14.36
C PHE A 58 -7.23 33.26 -14.45
N GLY A 59 -7.72 32.10 -13.99
CA GLY A 59 -6.91 30.89 -13.88
C GLY A 59 -6.06 30.81 -12.63
N LEU A 60 -6.11 31.82 -11.74
CA LEU A 60 -5.48 31.77 -10.42
C LEU A 60 -6.31 30.90 -9.48
N SER A 61 -5.63 30.10 -8.65
CA SER A 61 -6.27 29.33 -7.58
C SER A 61 -5.51 29.49 -6.28
N LYS A 62 -6.27 29.46 -5.18
CA LYS A 62 -5.75 29.53 -3.81
C LYS A 62 -5.72 28.13 -3.22
N ILE A 63 -4.52 27.57 -3.08
CA ILE A 63 -4.33 26.23 -2.52
C ILE A 63 -3.67 26.34 -1.16
N ASN A 64 -4.30 25.76 -0.13
CA ASN A 64 -3.63 25.56 1.15
C ASN A 64 -2.72 24.33 1.04
N HIS A 65 -1.41 24.57 1.12
CA HIS A 65 -0.39 23.55 1.08
C HIS A 65 0.33 23.48 2.43
N PHE A 66 -0.30 22.82 3.41
CA PHE A 66 0.21 22.62 4.77
C PHE A 66 0.33 23.89 5.61
N GLY A 67 -0.72 24.71 5.60
CA GLY A 67 -0.82 25.97 6.34
C GLY A 67 -0.19 27.16 5.63
N GLU A 68 0.36 26.94 4.43
CA GLU A 68 0.83 27.99 3.53
C GLU A 68 -0.19 28.12 2.40
N LEU A 69 -0.74 29.31 2.24
CA LEU A 69 -1.58 29.64 1.10
C LEU A 69 -0.68 29.93 -0.09
N ILE A 70 -0.88 29.18 -1.17
CA ILE A 70 -0.17 29.36 -2.44
C ILE A 70 -1.18 29.88 -3.47
N HIS A 71 -0.79 30.94 -4.18
CA HIS A 71 -1.58 31.57 -5.23
C HIS A 71 -0.91 31.29 -6.57
N ALA A 72 -1.43 30.31 -7.32
CA ALA A 72 -0.82 29.85 -8.56
C ALA A 72 -1.85 29.39 -9.60
N HIS A 73 -1.42 29.29 -10.85
CA HIS A 73 -2.28 29.06 -12.01
C HIS A 73 -2.61 27.58 -12.26
N TYR A 74 -2.95 26.82 -11.20
CA TYR A 74 -3.22 25.38 -11.32
C TYR A 74 -4.36 25.02 -12.30
N PRO A 75 -5.49 25.76 -12.38
CA PRO A 75 -6.53 25.53 -13.37
C PRO A 75 -6.04 25.47 -14.82
N VAL A 76 -5.01 26.25 -15.19
CA VAL A 76 -4.48 26.29 -16.55
C VAL A 76 -3.97 24.91 -16.99
N VAL A 77 -3.37 24.13 -16.08
CA VAL A 77 -2.91 22.77 -16.37
C VAL A 77 -4.08 21.84 -16.71
N LEU A 78 -5.21 21.96 -16.00
CA LEU A 78 -6.41 21.17 -16.28
C LEU A 78 -7.03 21.57 -17.62
N TRP A 79 -7.11 22.87 -17.90
CA TRP A 79 -7.64 23.38 -19.18
C TRP A 79 -6.85 22.87 -20.38
N ILE A 80 -5.51 22.83 -20.27
CA ILE A 80 -4.65 22.26 -21.29
C ILE A 80 -4.98 20.77 -21.47
N LYS A 81 -4.95 19.98 -20.40
CA LYS A 81 -5.11 18.52 -20.45
C LYS A 81 -6.48 18.08 -20.94
N GLU A 82 -7.53 18.80 -20.57
CA GLU A 82 -8.91 18.52 -20.94
C GLU A 82 -9.32 19.22 -22.25
N ARG A 83 -8.38 19.89 -22.93
CA ARG A 83 -8.59 20.61 -24.21
C ARG A 83 -9.73 21.63 -24.11
N GLN A 84 -9.83 22.34 -22.99
CA GLN A 84 -10.84 23.38 -22.76
C GLN A 84 -10.50 24.66 -23.53
N ALA A 85 -10.68 24.64 -24.86
CA ALA A 85 -10.31 25.74 -25.76
C ALA A 85 -10.87 27.09 -25.32
N GLN A 86 -12.16 27.14 -24.99
CA GLN A 86 -12.84 28.37 -24.55
C GLN A 86 -12.16 29.00 -23.32
N LYS A 87 -11.68 28.20 -22.36
CA LYS A 87 -11.01 28.73 -21.16
C LYS A 87 -9.62 29.26 -21.45
N LEU A 88 -8.88 28.62 -22.36
CA LEU A 88 -7.58 29.14 -22.79
C LEU A 88 -7.73 30.38 -23.66
N GLU A 89 -8.76 30.45 -24.52
CA GLU A 89 -9.09 31.64 -25.30
C GLU A 89 -9.48 32.81 -24.40
N GLU A 90 -10.28 32.56 -23.35
CA GLU A 90 -10.64 33.55 -22.33
C GLU A 90 -9.38 34.04 -21.60
N LEU A 91 -8.49 33.13 -21.18
CA LEU A 91 -7.20 33.49 -20.59
C LEU A 91 -6.37 34.37 -21.53
N CYS A 92 -6.15 33.94 -22.77
CA CYS A 92 -5.41 34.71 -23.77
C CYS A 92 -6.04 36.08 -24.02
N SER A 93 -7.37 36.18 -24.01
CA SER A 93 -8.09 37.44 -24.13
C SER A 93 -7.83 38.35 -22.93
N THR A 94 -7.83 37.83 -21.69
CA THR A 94 -7.48 38.61 -20.50
C THR A 94 -6.03 39.12 -20.53
N LEU A 95 -5.10 38.29 -21.03
CA LEU A 95 -3.69 38.66 -21.16
C LEU A 95 -3.52 39.79 -22.19
N LYS A 96 -4.18 39.67 -23.35
CA LYS A 96 -4.18 40.71 -24.40
C LYS A 96 -4.82 42.01 -23.90
N ALA A 97 -5.93 41.93 -23.17
CA ALA A 97 -6.67 43.09 -22.66
C ALA A 97 -5.98 43.87 -21.53
N SER A 98 -4.98 43.29 -20.85
CA SER A 98 -4.19 44.03 -19.85
C SER A 98 -3.48 45.24 -20.49
N ASN A 99 -3.11 46.27 -19.72
CA ASN A 99 -2.24 47.36 -20.23
C ASN A 99 -0.75 47.06 -20.06
N CYS A 100 -0.42 45.86 -19.56
CA CYS A 100 0.95 45.44 -19.29
C CYS A 100 1.61 44.83 -20.53
N GLU A 101 2.92 45.06 -20.66
CA GLU A 101 3.76 44.51 -21.73
C GLU A 101 4.14 43.04 -21.48
N THR A 102 4.29 42.68 -20.20
CA THR A 102 4.70 41.34 -19.77
C THR A 102 3.60 40.71 -18.92
N ALA A 103 3.29 39.44 -19.16
CA ALA A 103 2.41 38.64 -18.33
C ALA A 103 3.13 37.39 -17.80
N VAL A 104 2.77 36.95 -16.59
CA VAL A 104 3.36 35.76 -15.96
C VAL A 104 2.27 34.74 -15.62
N ILE A 105 2.39 33.54 -16.17
CA ILE A 105 1.66 32.36 -15.72
C ILE A 105 2.63 31.47 -14.97
N SER A 106 2.30 31.19 -13.70
CA SER A 106 3.18 30.46 -12.79
C SER A 106 2.45 29.25 -12.21
N CYS A 107 2.94 28.05 -12.52
CA CYS A 107 2.45 26.79 -11.98
C CYS A 107 3.46 25.66 -12.18
N GLU A 108 3.94 25.06 -11.09
CA GLU A 108 4.93 23.97 -11.15
C GLU A 108 4.38 22.68 -11.79
N ASN A 109 3.06 22.52 -11.81
CA ASN A 109 2.41 21.38 -12.44
C ASN A 109 2.55 21.40 -13.98
N LEU A 110 2.89 22.54 -14.58
CA LEU A 110 3.24 22.63 -16.01
C LEU A 110 4.46 21.76 -16.33
N TYR A 111 5.48 21.73 -15.47
CA TYR A 111 6.65 20.86 -15.66
C TYR A 111 6.31 19.38 -15.43
N HIS A 112 5.47 19.07 -14.44
CA HIS A 112 5.27 17.69 -13.97
C HIS A 112 4.18 16.90 -14.70
N HIS A 113 3.18 17.56 -15.30
CA HIS A 113 1.95 16.87 -15.72
C HIS A 113 1.60 16.98 -17.20
N LEU A 114 2.37 17.73 -17.99
CA LEU A 114 2.11 17.89 -19.41
C LEU A 114 2.92 16.90 -20.26
N THR A 115 2.24 16.29 -21.22
CA THR A 115 2.83 15.50 -22.30
C THR A 115 3.32 16.39 -23.45
N LEU A 116 3.96 15.79 -24.45
CA LEU A 116 4.42 16.53 -25.64
C LEU A 116 3.22 17.16 -26.40
N GLU A 117 2.13 16.42 -26.53
CA GLU A 117 0.88 16.89 -27.17
C GLU A 117 0.22 18.02 -26.38
N ASP A 118 0.25 17.97 -25.05
CA ASP A 118 -0.27 19.04 -24.19
C ASP A 118 0.52 20.33 -24.37
N ILE A 119 1.85 20.23 -24.48
CA ILE A 119 2.73 21.38 -24.73
C ILE A 119 2.46 21.94 -26.13
N ALA A 120 2.29 21.09 -27.15
CA ALA A 120 1.93 21.50 -28.50
C ALA A 120 0.61 22.29 -28.52
N TYR A 121 -0.40 21.79 -27.82
CA TYR A 121 -1.71 22.42 -27.70
C TYR A 121 -1.61 23.80 -27.04
N LEU A 122 -0.85 23.89 -25.93
CA LEU A 122 -0.58 25.17 -25.28
C LEU A 122 0.15 26.15 -26.24
N ALA A 123 1.21 25.70 -26.92
CA ALA A 123 1.98 26.53 -27.85
C ALA A 123 1.09 27.13 -28.95
N ASN A 124 0.16 26.35 -29.49
CA ASN A 124 -0.82 26.86 -30.45
C ASN A 124 -1.79 27.88 -29.83
N ALA A 125 -2.25 27.65 -28.60
CA ALA A 125 -3.16 28.56 -27.90
C ALA A 125 -2.53 29.93 -27.57
N VAL A 126 -1.22 29.96 -27.32
CA VAL A 126 -0.47 31.19 -26.97
C VAL A 126 0.41 31.72 -28.11
N LYS A 127 0.14 31.31 -29.36
CA LYS A 127 0.95 31.67 -30.55
C LYS A 127 1.08 33.17 -30.82
N ASP A 128 0.14 33.97 -30.31
CA ASP A 128 0.12 35.43 -30.48
C ASP A 128 0.96 36.17 -29.43
N PHE A 129 1.71 35.44 -28.59
CA PHE A 129 2.59 36.00 -27.57
C PHE A 129 4.05 35.64 -27.85
N SER A 130 4.96 36.51 -27.41
CA SER A 130 6.38 36.14 -27.30
C SER A 130 6.58 35.36 -26.01
N VAL A 131 6.70 34.03 -26.12
CA VAL A 131 6.70 33.13 -24.96
C VAL A 131 8.12 32.83 -24.48
N GLU A 132 8.33 32.92 -23.17
CA GLU A 132 9.56 32.49 -22.50
C GLU A 132 9.22 31.49 -21.38
N ILE A 133 9.94 30.37 -21.35
CA ILE A 133 9.76 29.30 -20.36
C ILE A 133 10.82 29.44 -19.27
N ILE A 134 10.43 29.90 -18.08
CA ILE A 134 11.34 30.05 -16.94
C ILE A 134 11.29 28.76 -16.10
N CYS A 135 12.44 28.10 -15.97
CA CYS A 135 12.58 26.89 -15.16
C CYS A 135 13.80 26.97 -14.24
N TYR A 136 13.58 27.01 -12.94
CA TYR A 136 14.59 26.86 -11.91
C TYR A 136 14.93 25.39 -11.70
N VAL A 137 16.20 25.04 -11.81
CA VAL A 137 16.74 23.71 -11.55
C VAL A 137 17.59 23.70 -10.29
N ARG A 138 17.51 22.60 -9.55
CA ARG A 138 18.30 22.34 -8.34
C ARG A 138 19.06 21.04 -8.53
N ARG A 139 20.31 20.97 -8.04
CA ARG A 139 21.12 19.73 -8.13
C ARG A 139 20.32 18.54 -7.61
N GLN A 140 20.33 17.44 -8.36
CA GLN A 140 19.34 16.37 -8.25
C GLN A 140 19.32 15.73 -6.85
N ASP A 141 20.47 15.55 -6.19
CA ASP A 141 20.56 15.03 -4.83
C ASP A 141 19.75 15.89 -3.83
N PHE A 142 19.86 17.22 -3.93
CA PHE A 142 19.09 18.13 -3.08
C PHE A 142 17.62 18.25 -3.49
N TYR A 143 17.34 18.25 -4.79
CA TYR A 143 15.97 18.26 -5.30
C TYR A 143 15.20 17.04 -4.82
N MET A 144 15.75 15.85 -5.00
CA MET A 144 15.14 14.57 -4.64
C MET A 144 14.88 14.45 -3.15
N GLU A 145 15.85 14.81 -2.30
CA GLU A 145 15.66 14.80 -0.85
C GLU A 145 14.50 15.71 -0.43
N SER A 146 14.43 16.92 -1.01
CA SER A 146 13.36 17.87 -0.77
C SER A 146 12.00 17.38 -1.30
N ALA A 147 11.98 16.79 -2.49
CA ALA A 147 10.78 16.24 -3.12
C ALA A 147 10.22 15.09 -2.29
N TRP A 148 11.07 14.16 -1.85
CA TRP A 148 10.67 13.05 -0.99
C TRP A 148 10.12 13.53 0.36
N LYS A 149 10.83 14.44 1.05
CA LYS A 149 10.36 15.05 2.30
C LYS A 149 8.99 15.69 2.13
N GLN A 150 8.75 16.37 1.01
CA GLN A 150 7.43 16.92 0.70
C GLN A 150 6.36 15.84 0.54
N GLN A 151 6.62 14.80 -0.26
CA GLN A 151 5.63 13.75 -0.55
C GLN A 151 5.20 13.00 0.73
N VAL A 152 6.14 12.82 1.66
CA VAL A 152 5.84 12.31 3.02
C VAL A 152 5.03 13.33 3.83
N LYS A 153 5.43 14.62 3.82
CA LYS A 153 4.69 15.68 4.51
C LYS A 153 3.21 15.70 4.09
N VAL A 154 2.95 15.53 2.79
CA VAL A 154 1.59 15.59 2.22
C VAL A 154 0.75 14.32 2.31
N GLY A 155 1.29 13.25 2.91
CA GLY A 155 0.59 11.98 3.04
C GLY A 155 0.47 11.18 1.75
N ALA A 156 1.12 11.61 0.66
CA ALA A 156 1.00 10.99 -0.66
C ALA A 156 1.95 9.80 -0.87
N LEU A 157 2.98 9.65 -0.03
CA LEU A 157 3.99 8.62 -0.17
C LEU A 157 4.16 7.80 1.11
N SER A 158 3.97 6.48 0.98
CA SER A 158 4.28 5.46 2.00
C SER A 158 5.53 4.64 1.66
N LEU A 159 6.15 4.89 0.49
CA LEU A 159 7.35 4.21 0.01
C LEU A 159 8.54 4.47 0.96
N ALA A 160 9.34 3.43 1.21
CA ALA A 160 10.55 3.60 2.00
C ALA A 160 11.60 4.41 1.24
N PHE A 161 12.41 5.21 1.97
CA PHE A 161 13.44 6.04 1.35
C PHE A 161 14.43 5.25 0.47
N PRO A 162 14.89 4.04 0.86
CA PRO A 162 15.77 3.23 0.00
C PRO A 162 15.13 2.85 -1.35
N ASP A 163 13.81 2.60 -1.38
CA ASP A 163 13.13 2.28 -2.64
C ASP A 163 12.89 3.52 -3.49
N PHE A 164 12.67 4.68 -2.87
CA PHE A 164 12.67 5.96 -3.58
C PHE A 164 14.06 6.28 -4.17
N LEU A 165 15.13 6.01 -3.42
CA LEU A 165 16.50 6.24 -3.85
C LEU A 165 16.86 5.41 -5.09
N LYS A 166 16.43 4.14 -5.14
CA LYS A 166 16.62 3.25 -6.30
C LYS A 166 16.11 3.84 -7.61
N LEU A 167 15.00 4.60 -7.58
CA LEU A 167 14.44 5.24 -8.78
C LEU A 167 15.40 6.23 -9.45
N HIS A 168 16.37 6.73 -8.69
CA HIS A 168 17.30 7.77 -9.10
C HIS A 168 18.77 7.32 -9.12
N THR A 169 19.08 6.17 -8.53
CA THR A 169 20.42 5.59 -8.54
C THR A 169 20.56 4.45 -9.54
N GLN A 170 19.47 3.78 -9.93
CA GLN A 170 19.52 2.66 -10.87
C GLN A 170 19.16 3.10 -12.30
N PRO A 171 20.00 2.79 -13.31
CA PRO A 171 19.82 3.24 -14.69
C PRO A 171 18.46 2.92 -15.29
N GLU A 172 17.87 1.76 -14.98
CA GLU A 172 16.60 1.33 -15.61
C GLU A 172 15.41 2.24 -15.27
N TYR A 173 15.48 3.03 -14.19
CA TYR A 173 14.40 3.93 -13.78
C TYR A 173 14.62 5.38 -14.22
N LEU A 174 15.85 5.77 -14.58
CA LEU A 174 16.20 7.18 -14.86
C LEU A 174 15.34 7.79 -15.98
N GLU A 175 14.92 6.96 -16.94
CA GLU A 175 14.06 7.38 -18.05
C GLU A 175 12.59 7.58 -17.67
N THR A 176 12.14 6.96 -16.57
CA THR A 176 10.74 6.99 -16.10
C THR A 176 10.45 8.15 -15.16
N ILE A 177 11.48 8.82 -14.67
CA ILE A 177 11.37 9.89 -13.67
C ILE A 177 11.72 11.26 -14.25
N GLN A 178 11.18 12.31 -13.63
CA GLN A 178 11.29 13.69 -14.13
C GLN A 178 12.52 14.46 -13.60
N GLY A 179 13.51 13.74 -13.08
CA GLY A 179 14.78 14.30 -12.56
C GLY A 179 15.80 14.67 -13.64
N ASN A 180 15.59 14.21 -14.87
CA ASN A 180 16.39 14.59 -16.03
C ASN A 180 15.85 15.90 -16.64
N TYR A 181 16.37 17.04 -16.17
CA TYR A 181 15.92 18.36 -16.60
C TYR A 181 16.11 18.60 -18.10
N PHE A 182 17.21 18.12 -18.68
CA PHE A 182 17.49 18.26 -20.11
C PHE A 182 16.40 17.61 -20.94
N LYS A 183 16.10 16.33 -20.67
CA LYS A 183 15.01 15.59 -21.32
C LYS A 183 13.66 16.30 -21.19
N MET A 184 13.34 16.80 -20.00
CA MET A 184 12.06 17.46 -19.74
C MET A 184 11.93 18.79 -20.49
N LEU A 185 12.99 19.59 -20.53
CA LEU A 185 12.99 20.89 -21.20
C LEU A 185 13.11 20.79 -22.72
N LYS A 186 13.70 19.70 -23.26
CA LYS A 186 13.64 19.44 -24.70
C LYS A 186 12.21 19.32 -25.25
N LYS A 187 11.25 18.86 -24.44
CA LYS A 187 9.82 18.85 -24.83
C LYS A 187 9.27 20.26 -25.05
N TRP A 188 9.68 21.22 -24.23
CA TRP A 188 9.29 22.62 -24.37
C TRP A 188 10.01 23.28 -25.53
N ALA A 189 11.32 23.04 -25.65
CA ALA A 189 12.14 23.53 -26.75
C ALA A 189 11.63 23.08 -28.13
N ALA A 190 11.01 21.90 -28.22
CA ALA A 190 10.45 21.36 -29.46
C ALA A 190 9.33 22.24 -30.06
N TYR A 191 8.61 23.02 -29.25
CA TYR A 191 7.49 23.86 -29.72
C TYR A 191 7.73 25.36 -29.54
N PHE A 192 8.50 25.76 -28.53
CA PHE A 192 8.79 27.17 -28.27
C PHE A 192 10.19 27.60 -28.76
N GLY A 193 11.03 26.64 -29.18
CA GLY A 193 12.43 26.88 -29.52
C GLY A 193 13.36 26.85 -28.29
N THR A 194 14.63 26.52 -28.51
CA THR A 194 15.65 26.46 -27.45
C THR A 194 15.84 27.81 -26.77
N GLU A 195 15.83 28.90 -27.54
CA GLU A 195 16.01 30.26 -27.03
C GLU A 195 14.89 30.72 -26.09
N ALA A 196 13.68 30.19 -26.23
CA ALA A 196 12.58 30.51 -25.33
C ALA A 196 12.76 29.89 -23.94
N VAL A 197 13.57 28.83 -23.80
CA VAL A 197 13.73 28.10 -22.54
C VAL A 197 14.84 28.74 -21.69
N LYS A 198 14.44 29.43 -20.62
CA LYS A 198 15.33 30.13 -19.68
C LYS A 198 15.56 29.28 -18.42
N VAL A 199 16.66 28.53 -18.41
CA VAL A 199 17.08 27.71 -17.27
C VAL A 199 17.82 28.55 -16.23
N ARG A 200 17.33 28.54 -14.98
CA ARG A 200 17.94 29.24 -13.85
C ARG A 200 18.35 28.28 -12.74
N VAL A 201 19.33 28.65 -11.93
CA VAL A 201 19.86 27.77 -10.88
C VAL A 201 19.33 28.15 -9.52
N PHE A 202 18.74 27.19 -8.81
CA PHE A 202 18.28 27.36 -7.44
C PHE A 202 19.44 27.22 -6.44
N HIS A 203 20.33 28.21 -6.40
CA HIS A 203 21.44 28.31 -5.46
C HIS A 203 21.81 29.78 -5.23
N LYS A 204 22.05 30.18 -3.97
CA LYS A 204 22.35 31.58 -3.61
C LYS A 204 23.51 32.21 -4.39
N SER A 205 24.53 31.41 -4.73
CA SER A 205 25.68 31.90 -5.51
C SER A 205 25.35 32.24 -6.96
N GLU A 206 24.19 31.80 -7.46
CA GLU A 206 23.73 32.03 -8.83
C GLU A 206 22.59 33.04 -8.87
N TRP A 207 22.04 33.45 -7.72
CA TRP A 207 20.96 34.42 -7.64
C TRP A 207 21.51 35.84 -7.68
N VAL A 208 20.82 36.71 -8.43
CA VAL A 208 21.02 38.16 -8.35
C VAL A 208 20.90 38.61 -6.89
N ASN A 209 21.89 39.37 -6.42
CA ASN A 209 21.99 39.85 -5.02
C ASN A 209 21.92 38.74 -3.95
N GLY A 210 22.09 37.47 -4.33
CA GLY A 210 21.88 36.34 -3.43
C GLY A 210 20.42 36.11 -3.01
N ASP A 211 19.45 36.71 -3.72
CA ASP A 211 18.02 36.67 -3.41
C ASP A 211 17.20 36.08 -4.58
N LEU A 212 16.32 35.12 -4.26
CA LEU A 212 15.53 34.41 -5.27
C LEU A 212 14.54 35.34 -5.99
N ILE A 213 13.96 36.30 -5.27
CA ILE A 213 12.96 37.20 -5.86
C ILE A 213 13.66 38.19 -6.81
N ASP A 214 14.81 38.72 -6.43
CA ASP A 214 15.62 39.58 -7.32
C ASP A 214 16.02 38.81 -8.59
N ASP A 215 16.43 37.55 -8.44
CA ASP A 215 16.77 36.69 -9.57
C ASP A 215 15.57 36.44 -10.51
N PHE A 216 14.37 36.25 -9.95
CA PHE A 216 13.14 36.06 -10.72
C PHE A 216 12.69 37.34 -11.42
N LEU A 217 12.77 38.49 -10.75
CA LEU A 217 12.49 39.79 -11.35
C LEU A 217 13.45 40.07 -12.52
N ASN A 218 14.74 39.77 -12.35
CA ASN A 218 15.69 39.82 -13.44
C ASN A 218 15.30 38.90 -14.61
N ALA A 219 14.72 37.74 -14.35
CA ALA A 219 14.20 36.86 -15.41
C ALA A 219 12.97 37.45 -16.12
N CYS A 220 12.17 38.27 -15.43
CA CYS A 220 11.08 39.01 -16.05
C CYS A 220 11.55 40.19 -16.93
N GLY A 221 12.85 40.51 -16.90
CA GLY A 221 13.44 41.63 -17.65
C GLY A 221 13.63 42.90 -16.82
N PHE A 222 13.51 42.80 -15.50
CA PHE A 222 13.73 43.91 -14.57
C PHE A 222 15.21 44.05 -14.21
N GLY A 223 15.73 45.29 -14.16
CA GLY A 223 17.13 45.57 -13.80
C GLY A 223 17.48 45.19 -12.36
N THR A 224 18.78 45.16 -12.04
CA THR A 224 19.30 44.75 -10.71
C THR A 224 19.41 45.91 -9.71
N ASP A 225 18.92 47.08 -10.11
CA ASP A 225 19.24 48.41 -9.60
C ASP A 225 18.53 48.75 -8.26
N GLY A 226 17.84 47.80 -7.65
CA GLY A 226 17.19 47.97 -6.33
C GLY A 226 15.90 48.79 -6.34
N THR A 227 15.30 49.04 -7.51
CA THR A 227 14.06 49.81 -7.72
C THR A 227 12.78 49.19 -7.17
N TYR A 228 12.87 48.08 -6.43
CA TYR A 228 11.73 47.31 -5.90
C TYR A 228 11.52 47.47 -4.39
N SER A 229 12.04 48.53 -3.78
CA SER A 229 11.99 48.75 -2.32
C SER A 229 10.57 48.84 -1.75
N ASN A 230 9.60 49.20 -2.57
CA ASN A 230 8.18 49.23 -2.24
C ASN A 230 7.47 47.87 -2.39
N LEU A 231 8.12 46.87 -3.00
CA LEU A 231 7.55 45.53 -3.12
C LEU A 231 7.69 44.76 -1.81
N VAL A 232 6.60 44.17 -1.37
CA VAL A 232 6.54 43.39 -0.14
C VAL A 232 7.25 42.06 -0.38
N LYS A 233 8.50 41.94 0.07
CA LYS A 233 9.20 40.67 0.19
C LYS A 233 8.68 39.94 1.43
N LEU A 234 7.81 38.96 1.23
CA LEU A 234 7.32 38.10 2.31
C LEU A 234 8.50 37.39 2.97
N LYS A 235 8.58 37.45 4.30
CA LYS A 235 9.54 36.63 5.05
C LYS A 235 9.25 35.16 4.75
N ILE A 236 10.26 34.47 4.21
CA ILE A 236 10.19 33.03 3.94
C ILE A 236 10.00 32.30 5.29
N ALA A 237 8.77 31.94 5.63
CA ALA A 237 8.45 31.19 6.86
C ALA A 237 8.82 29.70 6.79
N ASN A 238 9.45 29.28 5.68
CA ASN A 238 9.72 27.88 5.33
C ASN A 238 10.91 27.30 6.10
N ALA A 239 10.73 27.08 7.39
CA ALA A 239 11.53 26.08 8.09
C ALA A 239 11.07 24.70 7.60
N ALA A 240 11.92 24.04 6.81
CA ALA A 240 11.77 22.62 6.48
C ALA A 240 11.54 21.83 7.78
N LEU A 241 10.67 20.82 7.72
CA LEU A 241 10.48 19.95 8.88
C LEU A 241 11.76 19.15 9.12
N PRO A 242 12.19 18.99 10.39
CA PRO A 242 13.35 18.17 10.71
C PRO A 242 13.26 16.78 10.09
N THR A 243 14.36 16.25 9.52
CA THR A 243 14.37 14.90 8.90
C THR A 243 13.84 13.82 9.85
N GLU A 244 14.16 13.88 11.15
CA GLU A 244 13.63 12.92 12.15
C GLU A 244 12.09 12.93 12.18
N LEU A 245 11.49 14.12 12.13
CA LEU A 245 10.04 14.30 12.10
C LEU A 245 9.45 13.76 10.79
N ILE A 246 10.11 13.97 9.65
CA ILE A 246 9.67 13.41 8.37
C ILE A 246 9.67 11.87 8.39
N LEU A 247 10.73 11.25 8.93
CA LEU A 247 10.80 9.79 9.04
C LEU A 247 9.68 9.22 9.92
N LEU A 248 9.35 9.92 11.01
CA LEU A 248 8.22 9.61 11.87
C LEU A 248 6.87 9.79 11.14
N MET A 249 6.69 10.91 10.42
CA MET A 249 5.50 11.15 9.60
C MET A 249 5.26 10.07 8.54
N ARG A 250 6.33 9.55 7.90
CA ARG A 250 6.21 8.44 6.95
C ARG A 250 5.59 7.22 7.61
N LYS A 251 6.00 6.88 8.84
CA LYS A 251 5.42 5.77 9.60
C LYS A 251 3.93 6.00 9.90
N PHE A 252 3.54 7.23 10.28
CA PHE A 252 2.14 7.60 10.42
C PHE A 252 1.33 7.42 9.14
N ASN A 253 1.87 7.83 7.99
CA ASN A 253 1.24 7.65 6.67
C ASN A 253 1.09 6.18 6.30
N ALA A 254 2.17 5.39 6.46
CA ALA A 254 2.18 3.97 6.14
C ALA A 254 1.16 3.18 6.98
N MET A 255 1.02 3.53 8.25
CA MET A 255 0.04 2.93 9.17
C MET A 255 -1.37 3.54 9.07
N LYS A 256 -1.55 4.59 8.25
CA LYS A 256 -2.81 5.36 8.10
C LYS A 256 -3.42 5.78 9.44
N LEU A 257 -2.58 6.20 10.39
CA LEU A 257 -3.00 6.50 11.77
C LEU A 257 -3.73 7.84 11.89
N ILE A 258 -3.39 8.79 11.02
CA ILE A 258 -3.91 10.15 11.01
C ILE A 258 -4.63 10.36 9.67
N PRO A 259 -5.92 10.74 9.67
CA PRO A 259 -6.64 11.11 8.46
C PRO A 259 -5.93 12.24 7.70
N LYS A 260 -6.04 12.24 6.36
CA LYS A 260 -5.40 13.27 5.53
C LYS A 260 -5.90 14.69 5.86
N SER A 261 -7.18 14.83 6.21
CA SER A 261 -7.80 16.08 6.67
C SER A 261 -7.19 16.64 7.96
N GLU A 262 -6.64 15.76 8.80
CA GLU A 262 -6.08 16.08 10.11
C GLU A 262 -4.54 16.21 10.07
N GLN A 263 -3.92 15.89 8.93
CA GLN A 263 -2.48 15.77 8.80
C GLN A 263 -1.76 17.10 9.04
N GLU A 264 -2.29 18.22 8.53
CA GLU A 264 -1.70 19.54 8.75
C GLU A 264 -1.63 19.88 10.26
N ILE A 265 -2.73 19.65 10.97
CA ILE A 265 -2.86 19.92 12.39
C ILE A 265 -1.91 19.03 13.20
N PHE A 266 -1.85 17.75 12.86
CA PHE A 266 -0.97 16.80 13.51
C PHE A 266 0.51 17.14 13.34
N VAL A 267 0.90 17.58 12.14
CA VAL A 267 2.26 18.05 11.86
C VAL A 267 2.61 19.29 12.68
N LYS A 268 1.68 20.24 12.81
CA LYS A 268 1.87 21.42 13.68
C LYS A 268 2.06 21.00 15.14
N PHE A 269 1.27 20.04 15.62
CA PHE A 269 1.42 19.47 16.96
C PHE A 269 2.83 18.90 17.18
N LEU A 270 3.29 18.00 16.30
CA LEU A 270 4.61 17.38 16.43
C LEU A 270 5.75 18.39 16.30
N LYS A 271 5.63 19.35 15.37
CA LYS A 271 6.60 20.43 15.20
C LYS A 271 6.76 21.23 16.50
N ASN A 272 5.66 21.54 17.19
CA ASN A 272 5.65 22.32 18.43
C ASN A 272 6.28 21.60 19.64
N LEU A 273 6.58 20.31 19.53
CA LEU A 273 7.33 19.58 20.55
C LEU A 273 8.82 19.97 20.56
N ASN A 274 9.38 20.45 19.44
CA ASN A 274 10.78 20.87 19.31
C ASN A 274 11.83 19.82 19.78
N ILE A 275 11.52 18.53 19.64
CA ILE A 275 12.40 17.41 20.06
C ILE A 275 13.06 16.67 18.88
N PHE A 276 12.78 17.07 17.65
CA PHE A 276 13.22 16.42 16.42
C PHE A 276 14.38 17.20 15.78
N ASN A 277 15.45 16.48 15.42
CA ASN A 277 16.65 17.07 14.85
C ASN A 277 16.67 16.98 13.32
N GLU A 278 17.45 17.86 12.69
CA GLU A 278 17.80 17.68 11.28
C GLU A 278 18.97 16.69 11.19
N ILE A 279 18.76 15.61 10.44
CA ILE A 279 19.79 14.61 10.15
C ILE A 279 19.96 14.46 8.64
N GLN A 280 21.15 14.04 8.20
CA GLN A 280 21.40 13.74 6.80
C GLN A 280 20.67 12.46 6.40
N LEU A 281 19.90 12.55 5.31
CA LEU A 281 19.13 11.42 4.77
C LEU A 281 19.92 10.62 3.73
N LEU A 282 20.70 11.32 2.89
CA LEU A 282 21.58 10.74 1.88
C LEU A 282 23.02 10.68 2.39
N SER A 283 23.69 9.55 2.21
CA SER A 283 25.14 9.45 2.39
C SER A 283 25.89 10.19 1.29
N ASN A 284 27.19 10.45 1.49
CA ASN A 284 28.03 11.02 0.44
C ASN A 284 28.11 10.10 -0.80
N ALA A 285 28.08 8.78 -0.60
CA ALA A 285 28.06 7.81 -1.70
C ALA A 285 26.75 7.92 -2.50
N ASP A 286 25.60 8.01 -1.83
CA ASP A 286 24.30 8.19 -2.50
C ASP A 286 24.27 9.49 -3.31
N ARG A 287 24.78 10.59 -2.74
CA ARG A 287 24.85 11.88 -3.44
C ARG A 287 25.73 11.81 -4.67
N LEU A 288 26.89 11.17 -4.58
CA LEU A 288 27.79 10.98 -5.71
C LEU A 288 27.13 10.16 -6.81
N ALA A 289 26.50 9.03 -6.46
CA ALA A 289 25.79 8.19 -7.42
C ALA A 289 24.68 8.95 -8.15
N ILE A 290 23.88 9.74 -7.43
CA ILE A 290 22.85 10.59 -8.03
C ILE A 290 23.48 11.62 -8.98
N ILE A 291 24.50 12.35 -8.53
CA ILE A 291 25.13 13.41 -9.34
C ILE A 291 25.72 12.82 -10.62
N GLU A 292 26.36 11.65 -10.53
CA GLU A 292 26.98 10.98 -11.67
C GLU A 292 25.94 10.53 -12.70
N ASN A 293 24.83 9.94 -12.25
CA ASN A 293 23.73 9.50 -13.14
C ASN A 293 23.14 10.62 -14.00
N TYR A 294 23.17 11.87 -13.52
CA TYR A 294 22.65 13.02 -14.26
C TYR A 294 23.74 13.91 -14.87
N ARG A 295 25.02 13.52 -14.76
CA ARG A 295 26.16 14.36 -15.12
C ARG A 295 26.12 14.80 -16.58
N GLU A 296 26.03 13.84 -17.50
CA GLU A 296 26.02 14.12 -18.94
C GLU A 296 24.78 14.94 -19.33
N ALA A 297 23.60 14.57 -18.84
CA ALA A 297 22.38 15.34 -19.07
C ALA A 297 22.48 16.78 -18.54
N ASN A 298 23.10 17.00 -17.38
CA ASN A 298 23.32 18.34 -16.83
C ASN A 298 24.35 19.13 -17.65
N ILE A 299 25.39 18.50 -18.18
CA ILE A 299 26.34 19.16 -19.10
C ILE A 299 25.58 19.64 -20.34
N SER A 300 24.76 18.78 -20.96
CA SER A 300 23.92 19.16 -22.10
C SER A 300 22.94 20.27 -21.75
N LEU A 301 22.29 20.21 -20.58
CA LEU A 301 21.38 21.24 -20.09
C LEU A 301 22.00 22.64 -20.11
N PHE A 302 23.16 22.81 -19.48
CA PHE A 302 23.80 24.14 -19.38
C PHE A 302 24.46 24.58 -20.68
N THR A 303 24.96 23.63 -21.48
CA THR A 303 25.59 23.96 -22.76
C THR A 303 24.54 24.40 -23.78
N GLU A 304 23.42 23.68 -23.88
CA GLU A 304 22.38 23.94 -24.89
C GLU A 304 21.46 25.10 -24.49
N PHE A 305 20.99 25.15 -23.24
CA PHE A 305 19.99 26.16 -22.82
C PHE A 305 20.58 27.39 -22.13
N CYS A 306 21.84 27.35 -21.69
CA CYS A 306 22.47 28.48 -21.01
C CYS A 306 23.76 28.96 -21.69
N HIS A 307 24.22 28.27 -22.74
CA HIS A 307 25.48 28.54 -23.44
C HIS A 307 26.68 28.71 -22.51
N ARG A 308 26.71 27.95 -21.41
CA ARG A 308 27.79 28.02 -20.42
C ARG A 308 28.13 26.65 -19.85
N LYS A 309 29.32 26.55 -19.26
CA LYS A 309 29.73 25.34 -18.53
C LYS A 309 28.85 25.14 -17.30
N MET A 310 28.64 23.86 -16.93
CA MET A 310 27.91 23.48 -15.72
C MET A 310 28.47 24.21 -14.48
N PRO A 311 27.62 24.93 -13.71
CA PRO A 311 28.04 25.71 -12.53
C PRO A 311 28.70 24.86 -11.45
N GLN A 312 29.56 25.48 -10.63
CA GLN A 312 30.28 24.78 -9.56
C GLN A 312 29.34 24.14 -8.53
N CYS A 313 28.21 24.78 -8.23
CA CYS A 313 27.20 24.26 -7.30
C CYS A 313 26.56 22.93 -7.77
N PHE A 314 26.63 22.62 -9.08
CA PHE A 314 26.18 21.35 -9.66
C PHE A 314 27.26 20.26 -9.68
N ARG A 315 28.52 20.58 -9.34
CA ARG A 315 29.64 19.63 -9.38
C ARG A 315 29.83 18.86 -8.05
N PRO A 316 30.42 17.65 -8.08
CA PRO A 316 30.69 16.84 -6.88
C PRO A 316 31.64 17.49 -5.86
N GLY A 317 32.55 18.37 -6.29
CA GLY A 317 33.66 18.90 -5.50
C GLY A 317 33.29 19.70 -4.23
N LEU A 318 31.99 19.92 -3.99
CA LEU A 318 31.44 20.55 -2.78
C LEU A 318 31.08 19.55 -1.66
N LEU A 319 31.18 18.24 -1.91
CA LEU A 319 30.98 17.22 -0.87
C LEU A 319 32.22 17.19 0.03
N LYS A 320 32.15 17.85 1.20
CA LYS A 320 33.22 17.79 2.21
C LYS A 320 33.56 16.32 2.50
N LYS A 321 34.85 15.96 2.45
CA LYS A 321 35.37 14.67 2.92
C LYS A 321 35.06 14.55 4.42
N ASN A 322 33.93 13.93 4.75
CA ASN A 322 33.72 13.37 6.08
C ASN A 322 33.65 11.85 5.89
N PRO A 323 34.79 11.15 5.98
CA PRO A 323 34.87 9.71 5.70
C PRO A 323 34.05 8.87 6.70
N ASN A 324 33.69 9.46 7.85
CA ASN A 324 33.05 8.81 8.99
C ASN A 324 31.65 9.34 9.28
N GLY A 325 30.95 9.90 8.30
CA GLY A 325 29.53 10.17 8.44
C GLY A 325 28.78 8.84 8.53
N LYS A 326 28.71 8.25 9.73
CA LYS A 326 27.87 7.06 10.00
C LYS A 326 26.52 7.33 9.37
N ILE A 327 26.16 6.54 8.36
CA ILE A 327 24.77 6.44 7.92
C ILE A 327 24.01 6.04 9.18
N ASN A 328 23.24 6.97 9.74
CA ASN A 328 22.39 6.59 10.85
C ASN A 328 21.35 5.66 10.25
N LYS A 329 21.45 4.37 10.61
CA LYS A 329 20.42 3.36 10.45
C LYS A 329 19.08 4.04 10.66
N GLU A 330 18.10 3.77 9.78
CA GLU A 330 16.72 4.25 9.91
C GLU A 330 16.39 4.41 11.38
N ILE A 331 16.02 5.63 11.81
CA ILE A 331 15.62 5.85 13.19
C ILE A 331 14.52 4.84 13.47
N PHE A 332 14.86 3.81 14.25
CA PHE A 332 13.97 2.69 14.50
C PHE A 332 12.99 3.13 15.57
N ILE A 333 12.00 3.91 15.14
CA ILE A 333 10.85 4.22 15.98
C ILE A 333 9.93 3.01 15.89
N GLU A 334 9.86 2.23 16.98
CA GLU A 334 8.96 1.08 17.06
C GLU A 334 7.53 1.48 16.73
N ASP A 335 6.79 0.59 16.06
CA ASP A 335 5.42 0.88 15.63
C ASP A 335 4.48 1.14 16.82
N ILE A 336 4.81 0.58 17.99
CA ILE A 336 4.14 0.87 19.28
C ILE A 336 4.29 2.36 19.65
N ALA A 337 5.49 2.92 19.50
CA ALA A 337 5.78 4.32 19.83
C ALA A 337 5.02 5.26 18.90
N VAL A 338 4.98 4.95 17.59
CA VAL A 338 4.22 5.70 16.60
C VAL A 338 2.73 5.69 16.97
N ARG A 339 2.16 4.51 17.26
CA ARG A 339 0.76 4.38 17.67
C ARG A 339 0.45 5.11 18.97
N ALA A 340 1.36 5.09 19.95
CA ALA A 340 1.20 5.81 21.21
C ALA A 340 1.15 7.33 20.98
N ILE A 341 2.05 7.89 20.17
CA ILE A 341 2.03 9.33 19.82
C ILE A 341 0.74 9.71 19.09
N ALA A 342 0.25 8.89 18.15
CA ALA A 342 -1.05 9.11 17.50
C ALA A 342 -2.22 9.04 18.48
N ALA A 343 -2.22 8.10 19.42
CA ALA A 343 -3.26 7.97 20.44
C ALA A 343 -3.27 9.16 21.39
N MET A 344 -2.10 9.62 21.84
CA MET A 344 -1.95 10.81 22.68
C MET A 344 -2.50 12.06 21.97
N TRP A 345 -2.17 12.24 20.70
CA TRP A 345 -2.70 13.35 19.92
C TRP A 345 -4.23 13.29 19.76
N LYS A 346 -4.81 12.10 19.53
CA LYS A 346 -6.27 11.92 19.46
C LYS A 346 -6.98 12.17 20.79
N GLN A 347 -6.31 11.93 21.91
CA GLN A 347 -6.81 12.26 23.25
C GLN A 347 -6.58 13.73 23.63
N SER A 348 -5.76 14.47 22.87
CA SER A 348 -5.46 15.89 23.07
C SER A 348 -5.54 16.68 21.75
N PRO A 349 -6.74 16.83 21.12
CA PRO A 349 -6.89 17.57 19.87
C PRO A 349 -6.54 19.06 20.00
N PRO A 350 -6.28 19.77 18.89
CA PRO A 350 -5.61 21.09 18.83
C PRO A 350 -6.39 22.28 19.41
N TYR A 351 -7.60 22.10 19.93
CA TYR A 351 -8.32 23.19 20.63
C TYR A 351 -7.77 23.46 22.04
N PHE A 352 -6.81 22.65 22.52
CA PHE A 352 -6.01 23.05 23.67
C PHE A 352 -5.07 24.19 23.29
N SER A 353 -5.48 25.43 23.57
CA SER A 353 -4.52 26.50 23.77
C SER A 353 -3.56 26.03 24.86
N LEU A 354 -2.29 25.78 24.52
CA LEU A 354 -1.25 25.35 25.45
C LEU A 354 -0.86 26.55 26.36
N LYS A 355 -1.81 27.05 27.14
CA LYS A 355 -1.59 28.12 28.13
C LYS A 355 -0.95 27.58 29.43
N ILE A 356 -0.83 26.26 29.60
CA ILE A 356 -0.30 25.65 30.83
C ILE A 356 1.07 25.02 30.56
N LYS A 357 2.14 25.69 31.02
CA LYS A 357 3.55 25.22 30.95
C LYS A 357 3.74 23.78 31.47
N ARG A 358 2.95 23.34 32.45
CA ARG A 358 3.02 22.00 33.08
C ARG A 358 2.58 20.86 32.13
N SER A 359 1.49 21.03 31.38
CA SER A 359 0.97 20.00 30.46
C SER A 359 1.87 19.81 29.25
N LYS A 360 2.48 20.91 28.75
CA LYS A 360 3.49 20.85 27.68
C LYS A 360 4.75 20.10 28.15
N LYS A 361 5.21 20.35 29.38
CA LYS A 361 6.37 19.67 29.96
C LYS A 361 6.12 18.18 30.15
N LEU A 362 4.96 17.78 30.69
CA LEU A 362 4.61 16.37 30.86
C LEU A 362 4.54 15.61 29.51
N LEU A 363 3.97 16.24 28.48
CA LEU A 363 3.88 15.65 27.14
C LEU A 363 5.26 15.55 26.47
N ILE A 364 6.10 16.58 26.63
CA ILE A 364 7.49 16.56 26.17
C ILE A 364 8.26 15.47 26.92
N ASP A 365 8.12 15.37 28.25
CA ASP A 365 8.77 14.35 29.07
C ASP A 365 8.30 12.95 28.69
N GLN A 366 7.01 12.74 28.38
CA GLN A 366 6.50 11.46 27.87
C GLN A 366 7.03 11.13 26.47
N CYS A 367 7.10 12.09 25.55
CA CYS A 367 7.72 11.91 24.24
C CYS A 367 9.25 11.74 24.32
N TYR A 368 9.90 12.30 25.35
CA TYR A 368 11.34 12.21 25.59
C TYR A 368 11.73 10.92 26.32
N GLN A 369 10.92 10.45 27.27
CA GLN A 369 10.98 9.08 27.82
C GLN A 369 10.67 8.05 26.72
N LEU A 370 9.66 8.40 25.91
CA LEU A 370 9.36 8.07 24.51
C LEU A 370 10.52 8.16 23.51
N LYS A 371 11.73 8.55 23.89
CA LYS A 371 12.90 8.69 23.01
C LYS A 371 14.10 8.03 23.66
N MET A 372 14.24 8.17 24.98
CA MET A 372 15.32 7.62 25.80
C MET A 372 15.17 6.12 26.07
N ARG A 373 13.97 5.60 26.33
CA ARG A 373 13.73 4.14 26.43
C ARG A 373 14.04 3.40 25.13
N PHE A 374 14.15 4.11 24.02
CA PHE A 374 14.44 3.57 22.69
C PHE A 374 15.92 3.52 22.33
N PHE A 375 16.81 4.20 23.06
CA PHE A 375 18.26 4.10 22.83
C PHE A 375 18.95 3.10 23.77
N SER A 376 18.33 2.72 24.89
CA SER A 376 18.87 1.74 25.84
C SER A 376 17.87 0.57 26.05
N GLY A 377 17.96 -0.45 25.20
CA GLY A 377 16.88 -1.43 25.03
C GLY A 377 17.21 -2.93 25.15
N ILE A 378 18.37 -3.34 25.68
CA ILE A 378 18.60 -4.72 26.18
C ILE A 378 19.30 -4.62 27.54
N THR A 379 18.54 -4.32 28.60
CA THR A 379 19.03 -4.52 29.99
C THR A 379 17.88 -4.67 30.99
N LEU A 380 16.71 -4.06 30.75
CA LEU A 380 15.61 -4.05 31.73
C LEU A 380 14.78 -5.34 31.85
N LEU A 381 14.92 -6.28 30.91
CA LEU A 381 14.22 -7.59 30.98
C LEU A 381 14.97 -8.64 31.83
N ARG A 382 16.21 -8.37 32.24
CA ARG A 382 17.04 -9.35 32.99
C ARG A 382 16.91 -9.24 34.52
N ASN A 383 16.48 -8.09 35.03
CA ASN A 383 16.50 -7.81 36.47
C ASN A 383 15.14 -7.96 37.19
N HIS A 384 14.09 -8.42 36.50
CA HIS A 384 12.77 -8.63 37.15
C HIS A 384 12.53 -10.09 37.58
N PHE A 385 13.51 -10.98 37.37
CA PHE A 385 13.52 -12.34 37.90
C PHE A 385 14.53 -12.46 39.05
N GLN A 386 14.37 -11.69 40.12
CA GLN A 386 15.00 -11.98 41.43
C GLN A 386 14.51 -10.99 42.49
N ALA A 387 13.51 -11.39 43.27
CA ALA A 387 13.40 -11.14 44.72
C ALA A 387 12.04 -11.67 45.22
N LYS A 388 12.12 -12.66 46.11
CA LYS A 388 11.03 -13.20 46.92
C LYS A 388 10.70 -12.21 48.04
N ASP A 389 9.41 -12.02 48.34
CA ASP A 389 8.78 -12.28 49.64
C ASP A 389 7.39 -11.60 49.73
N TYR A 390 6.41 -12.39 50.18
CA TYR A 390 4.99 -12.08 50.22
C TYR A 390 4.51 -12.09 51.67
N LYS A 391 3.78 -11.05 52.10
CA LYS A 391 2.63 -11.17 53.04
C LYS A 391 1.69 -9.94 52.98
N PRO A 392 0.36 -10.09 53.14
CA PRO A 392 -0.64 -9.14 52.63
C PRO A 392 -1.51 -8.46 53.71
N ARG A 393 -2.07 -7.27 53.38
CA ARG A 393 -3.39 -6.66 53.76
C ARG A 393 -3.32 -5.14 53.44
N ALA A 394 -4.33 -4.43 52.94
CA ALA A 394 -5.78 -4.57 53.02
C ALA A 394 -6.47 -4.14 51.70
N LEU A 395 -7.76 -4.51 51.57
CA LEU A 395 -8.66 -4.34 50.43
C LEU A 395 -9.06 -2.88 50.18
N GLU A 396 -8.91 -2.37 48.94
CA GLU A 396 -9.74 -1.34 48.27
C GLU A 396 -9.50 -1.38 46.72
N PRO A 397 -10.29 -0.66 45.90
CA PRO A 397 -11.37 -1.11 45.02
C PRO A 397 -10.90 -1.81 43.73
N ASN A 398 -11.67 -2.83 43.32
CA ASN A 398 -11.35 -3.79 42.26
C ASN A 398 -11.09 -3.19 40.86
N LYS A 399 -9.84 -3.39 40.40
CA LYS A 399 -9.41 -3.94 39.08
C LYS A 399 -10.04 -3.36 37.80
N ILE A 400 -9.36 -2.37 37.21
CA ILE A 400 -9.31 -2.27 35.74
C ILE A 400 -8.24 -3.25 35.25
N ASN A 401 -8.71 -4.23 34.49
CA ASN A 401 -8.02 -5.45 34.09
C ASN A 401 -6.67 -5.21 33.39
N LYS A 402 -5.72 -6.11 33.71
CA LYS A 402 -4.54 -6.41 32.89
C LYS A 402 -4.97 -6.57 31.42
N PRO A 403 -4.17 -6.13 30.43
CA PRO A 403 -4.49 -6.37 29.03
C PRO A 403 -4.72 -7.88 28.81
N SER A 404 -5.85 -8.20 28.18
CA SER A 404 -6.21 -9.54 27.74
C SER A 404 -5.03 -10.19 26.99
N PRO A 405 -4.71 -11.48 27.24
CA PRO A 405 -3.61 -12.22 26.59
C PRO A 405 -3.62 -12.17 25.06
N PHE A 406 -4.74 -11.81 24.43
CA PHE A 406 -4.91 -11.82 22.98
C PHE A 406 -4.35 -10.66 22.20
N VAL A 407 -3.45 -9.91 22.81
CA VAL A 407 -2.53 -9.15 22.00
C VAL A 407 -1.59 -10.18 21.41
N LEU A 408 -1.77 -10.51 20.11
CA LEU A 408 -0.60 -10.62 19.24
C LEU A 408 0.26 -9.44 19.64
N LYS A 409 1.32 -9.68 20.45
CA LYS A 409 2.28 -8.63 20.83
C LYS A 409 2.49 -7.88 19.53
N GLY A 410 2.21 -6.58 19.48
CA GLY A 410 2.29 -5.81 18.23
C GLY A 410 3.69 -5.75 17.60
N ASN A 411 4.60 -6.59 18.13
CA ASN A 411 5.99 -6.87 17.84
C ASN A 411 6.27 -8.40 17.79
N THR A 412 5.37 -9.28 17.32
CA THR A 412 5.89 -10.45 16.62
C THR A 412 6.41 -9.91 15.30
N SER A 413 7.73 -9.64 15.30
CA SER A 413 8.45 -9.46 14.05
C SER A 413 8.04 -10.63 13.17
N PRO A 414 7.61 -10.38 11.94
CA PRO A 414 7.27 -11.47 11.05
C PRO A 414 8.50 -12.40 10.96
N LEU A 415 8.33 -13.66 11.35
CA LEU A 415 9.39 -14.66 11.20
C LEU A 415 9.53 -14.94 9.70
N ASP A 416 10.77 -14.87 9.24
CA ASP A 416 11.16 -15.12 7.87
C ASP A 416 10.61 -16.46 7.40
N ILE A 417 10.20 -16.53 6.12
CA ILE A 417 10.19 -17.83 5.44
C ILE A 417 11.65 -18.25 5.45
N GLN A 418 12.01 -19.20 6.31
CA GLN A 418 13.39 -19.65 6.38
C GLN A 418 13.79 -20.38 5.09
N ASP A 419 12.83 -21.00 4.39
CA ASP A 419 13.07 -21.72 3.13
C ASP A 419 12.17 -21.21 1.99
N TYR A 420 12.69 -20.25 1.21
CA TYR A 420 12.15 -19.96 -0.13
C TYR A 420 12.35 -21.13 -1.10
N ASP A 421 13.13 -22.13 -0.69
CA ASP A 421 13.60 -23.24 -1.52
C ASP A 421 12.45 -24.06 -2.12
N ASN A 422 11.26 -24.06 -1.51
CA ASN A 422 10.11 -24.81 -1.98
C ASN A 422 9.13 -24.00 -2.85
N PHE A 423 9.41 -22.72 -3.17
CA PHE A 423 8.53 -21.89 -4.00
C PHE A 423 9.20 -21.45 -5.30
N TYR A 424 8.53 -21.75 -6.42
CA TYR A 424 9.06 -21.47 -7.75
C TYR A 424 8.09 -20.60 -8.56
N PHE A 425 8.62 -19.66 -9.33
CA PHE A 425 7.83 -18.64 -10.03
C PHE A 425 8.27 -18.53 -11.49
N TYR A 426 7.34 -18.78 -12.41
CA TYR A 426 7.61 -18.82 -13.85
C TYR A 426 6.83 -17.72 -14.57
N GLY A 427 7.53 -16.86 -15.33
CA GLY A 427 6.92 -15.81 -16.15
C GLY A 427 6.44 -14.57 -15.40
N PHE A 428 7.02 -14.27 -14.23
CA PHE A 428 6.76 -13.04 -13.48
C PHE A 428 7.89 -12.03 -13.68
N SER A 429 7.58 -10.85 -14.21
CA SER A 429 8.56 -9.77 -14.45
C SER A 429 9.00 -9.07 -13.16
N LYS A 430 8.18 -9.14 -12.11
CA LYS A 430 8.52 -8.70 -10.74
C LYS A 430 7.92 -9.70 -9.77
N LEU A 431 8.77 -10.31 -8.94
CA LEU A 431 8.30 -11.04 -7.76
C LEU A 431 7.83 -9.99 -6.73
N PRO A 432 6.61 -10.10 -6.18
CA PRO A 432 6.20 -9.34 -5.01
C PRO A 432 7.26 -9.50 -3.91
N SER A 433 7.55 -8.45 -3.14
CA SER A 433 8.31 -8.66 -1.91
C SER A 433 7.44 -9.52 -1.01
N LEU A 434 7.74 -10.82 -0.94
CA LEU A 434 7.14 -11.76 0.00
C LEU A 434 7.70 -11.52 1.40
N LYS A 435 7.81 -10.24 1.81
CA LYS A 435 8.14 -9.89 3.18
C LYS A 435 7.04 -10.43 4.08
N SER A 436 7.32 -11.62 4.61
CA SER A 436 7.40 -11.87 6.04
C SER A 436 6.15 -12.50 6.70
N THR A 437 5.12 -12.91 5.96
CA THR A 437 3.82 -13.23 6.61
C THR A 437 3.37 -14.69 6.56
N LEU A 438 4.17 -15.61 6.00
CA LEU A 438 3.64 -16.94 5.67
C LEU A 438 3.54 -17.90 6.85
N LEU A 439 4.37 -17.77 7.90
CA LEU A 439 4.29 -18.60 9.11
C LEU A 439 4.65 -17.74 10.32
N THR A 440 3.65 -17.32 11.08
CA THR A 440 3.87 -16.70 12.39
C THR A 440 3.47 -17.70 13.46
N SER A 441 4.25 -17.82 14.53
CA SER A 441 3.75 -18.49 15.74
C SER A 441 2.63 -17.63 16.29
N LEU A 442 1.40 -18.04 15.99
CA LEU A 442 0.20 -17.43 16.55
C LEU A 442 -0.02 -18.05 17.93
N PRO A 443 -0.36 -17.25 18.95
CA PRO A 443 -0.59 -17.81 20.27
C PRO A 443 -1.77 -18.76 20.22
N SER A 444 -1.63 -19.99 20.70
CA SER A 444 -2.73 -20.94 20.90
C SER A 444 -3.28 -20.78 22.33
N GLU A 445 -3.95 -19.65 22.57
CA GLU A 445 -4.49 -19.27 23.88
C GLU A 445 -6.02 -19.09 23.80
N SER A 446 -6.70 -19.23 24.93
CA SER A 446 -8.12 -18.91 25.08
C SER A 446 -8.32 -17.90 26.23
N VAL A 447 -9.36 -17.06 26.17
CA VAL A 447 -9.79 -16.22 27.30
C VAL A 447 -11.27 -16.38 27.47
N THR A 448 -11.68 -16.24 28.71
CA THR A 448 -13.08 -16.27 29.11
C THR A 448 -13.52 -14.85 29.43
N VAL A 449 -14.62 -14.43 28.83
CA VAL A 449 -15.23 -13.12 29.05
C VAL A 449 -16.63 -13.33 29.61
N SER A 450 -16.89 -12.73 30.77
CA SER A 450 -18.23 -12.72 31.37
C SER A 450 -19.09 -11.62 30.75
N ASP A 451 -20.39 -11.89 30.59
CA ASP A 451 -21.38 -10.97 30.02
C ASP A 451 -20.95 -10.36 28.68
N CYS A 452 -20.42 -11.21 27.81
CA CYS A 452 -19.89 -10.80 26.51
C CYS A 452 -21.04 -10.44 25.56
N PHE A 453 -21.03 -9.22 25.04
CA PHE A 453 -21.95 -8.82 23.99
C PHE A 453 -21.36 -9.16 22.61
N ILE A 454 -22.15 -9.82 21.77
CA ILE A 454 -21.80 -10.17 20.39
C ILE A 454 -22.77 -9.46 19.47
N SER A 455 -22.26 -8.56 18.63
CA SER A 455 -23.12 -7.83 17.70
C SER A 455 -23.52 -8.69 16.51
N ALA A 456 -24.76 -8.59 16.06
CA ALA A 456 -25.25 -9.26 14.86
C ALA A 456 -24.32 -9.05 13.65
N ALA A 457 -24.08 -10.14 12.91
CA ALA A 457 -23.39 -10.06 11.62
C ALA A 457 -24.26 -9.28 10.62
N SER A 458 -23.72 -8.20 10.02
CA SER A 458 -24.42 -7.46 8.96
C SER A 458 -23.48 -6.87 7.93
N VAL A 459 -23.98 -6.68 6.71
CA VAL A 459 -23.24 -6.03 5.62
C VAL A 459 -23.98 -4.75 5.22
N LYS A 460 -23.32 -3.60 5.30
CA LYS A 460 -23.87 -2.30 4.90
C LYS A 460 -23.19 -1.75 3.66
N ASN A 461 -23.94 -1.10 2.77
CA ASN A 461 -23.39 -0.30 1.67
C ASN A 461 -22.90 1.04 2.22
N ASN A 462 -21.74 1.50 1.76
CA ASN A 462 -21.28 2.87 1.94
C ASN A 462 -21.53 3.66 0.65
N ASP A 463 -21.76 4.98 0.75
CA ASP A 463 -22.07 5.88 -0.38
C ASP A 463 -20.96 5.91 -1.46
N GLU A 464 -19.76 5.43 -1.13
CA GLU A 464 -18.64 5.21 -2.04
C GLU A 464 -18.39 3.71 -2.29
N LYS A 465 -18.99 3.11 -3.33
CA LYS A 465 -18.62 1.83 -4.02
C LYS A 465 -18.13 0.62 -3.18
N SER A 466 -18.27 0.60 -1.86
CA SER A 466 -17.61 -0.34 -0.94
C SER A 466 -18.57 -0.79 0.16
N LYS A 467 -18.40 -2.04 0.62
CA LYS A 467 -19.26 -2.64 1.64
C LYS A 467 -18.51 -2.80 2.95
N ILE A 468 -19.22 -2.53 4.04
CA ILE A 468 -18.72 -2.66 5.40
C ILE A 468 -19.30 -3.95 6.00
N LEU A 469 -18.43 -4.75 6.60
CA LEU A 469 -18.81 -5.90 7.42
C LEU A 469 -18.87 -5.48 8.89
N LEU A 470 -19.99 -5.78 9.54
CA LEU A 470 -20.23 -5.60 10.97
C LEU A 470 -20.39 -6.97 11.63
N GLY A 471 -19.84 -7.13 12.83
CA GLY A 471 -19.79 -8.36 13.61
C GLY A 471 -18.55 -8.32 14.51
N ALA A 472 -18.76 -8.08 15.80
CA ALA A 472 -17.72 -7.90 16.79
C ALA A 472 -18.16 -8.44 18.16
N LEU A 473 -17.15 -8.73 18.97
CA LEU A 473 -17.30 -9.11 20.36
C LEU A 473 -16.94 -7.92 21.23
N TYR A 474 -17.66 -7.75 22.33
CA TYR A 474 -17.51 -6.62 23.24
C TYR A 474 -17.44 -7.11 24.69
N GLU A 475 -16.46 -6.61 25.43
CA GLU A 475 -16.33 -6.77 26.87
C GLU A 475 -16.56 -5.40 27.51
N ASN A 476 -17.50 -5.31 28.46
CA ASN A 476 -17.87 -4.04 29.13
C ASN A 476 -18.20 -2.90 28.14
N GLY A 477 -18.84 -3.24 27.02
CA GLY A 477 -19.20 -2.30 25.96
C GLY A 477 -18.04 -1.87 25.06
N GLN A 478 -16.82 -2.38 25.25
CA GLN A 478 -15.64 -2.10 24.41
C GLN A 478 -15.30 -3.27 23.50
N VAL A 479 -14.93 -3.00 22.24
CA VAL A 479 -14.64 -4.06 21.27
C VAL A 479 -13.38 -4.86 21.63
N ILE A 480 -13.49 -6.19 21.59
CA ILE A 480 -12.37 -7.12 21.69
C ILE A 480 -11.71 -7.20 20.30
N LYS A 481 -10.78 -6.28 20.03
CA LYS A 481 -10.20 -6.04 18.69
C LYS A 481 -9.57 -7.29 18.07
N SER A 482 -8.82 -8.07 18.85
CA SER A 482 -8.13 -9.28 18.38
C SER A 482 -9.10 -10.40 17.99
N ALA A 483 -10.15 -10.61 18.79
CA ALA A 483 -11.21 -11.58 18.50
C ALA A 483 -12.08 -11.17 17.31
N SER A 484 -12.26 -9.86 17.11
CA SER A 484 -13.11 -9.28 16.06
C SER A 484 -12.39 -9.10 14.71
N PHE A 485 -11.08 -9.33 14.64
CA PHE A 485 -10.31 -9.20 13.41
C PHE A 485 -10.43 -10.46 12.53
N ARG A 486 -10.61 -10.27 11.22
CA ARG A 486 -10.78 -11.35 10.23
C ARG A 486 -9.71 -11.39 9.13
N GLY A 487 -8.77 -10.45 9.14
CA GLY A 487 -7.93 -10.19 7.98
C GLY A 487 -8.58 -9.26 6.94
N ALA A 488 -7.90 -9.09 5.79
CA ALA A 488 -8.33 -8.18 4.74
C ALA A 488 -9.03 -8.94 3.60
N THR A 489 -10.33 -8.74 3.44
CA THR A 489 -11.08 -9.25 2.29
C THR A 489 -11.20 -8.15 1.22
N PRO A 490 -10.81 -8.40 -0.05
CA PRO A 490 -11.00 -7.42 -1.11
C PRO A 490 -12.47 -6.98 -1.24
N GLY A 491 -12.74 -5.68 -1.11
CA GLY A 491 -14.09 -5.11 -1.23
C GLY A 491 -14.98 -5.18 0.01
N LEU A 492 -14.52 -5.80 1.11
CA LEU A 492 -15.19 -5.86 2.41
C LEU A 492 -14.23 -5.41 3.51
N ARG A 493 -14.54 -4.28 4.16
CA ARG A 493 -13.76 -3.80 5.30
C ARG A 493 -14.54 -4.07 6.59
N PRO A 494 -13.99 -4.83 7.56
CA PRO A 494 -14.61 -4.91 8.88
C PRO A 494 -14.50 -3.54 9.55
N VAL A 495 -15.64 -2.93 9.88
CA VAL A 495 -15.70 -1.63 10.56
C VAL A 495 -16.62 -1.76 11.77
N ASN A 496 -16.11 -2.43 12.81
CA ASN A 496 -16.84 -2.54 14.06
C ASN A 496 -16.69 -1.23 14.85
N SER A 497 -17.81 -0.74 15.40
CA SER A 497 -17.77 0.40 16.33
C SER A 497 -16.87 0.03 17.51
N PRO A 498 -16.00 0.94 17.99
CA PRO A 498 -15.18 0.67 19.16
C PRO A 498 -16.00 0.47 20.44
N TYR A 499 -17.24 0.97 20.45
CA TYR A 499 -18.17 0.88 21.57
C TYR A 499 -19.55 0.42 21.13
N VAL A 500 -20.30 -0.19 22.04
CA VAL A 500 -21.72 -0.49 21.85
C VAL A 500 -22.58 0.21 22.91
N ASP A 501 -23.75 0.69 22.49
CA ASP A 501 -24.73 1.35 23.35
C ASP A 501 -25.35 0.38 24.37
N GLN A 502 -25.51 0.83 25.62
CA GLN A 502 -26.07 0.04 26.72
C GLN A 502 -27.52 -0.44 26.46
N ASN A 503 -28.34 0.35 25.78
CA ASN A 503 -29.69 -0.05 25.40
C ASN A 503 -29.69 -1.16 24.35
N ARG A 504 -28.68 -1.22 23.49
CA ARG A 504 -28.51 -2.31 22.52
C ARG A 504 -28.13 -3.60 23.23
N ILE A 505 -27.25 -3.54 24.24
CA ILE A 505 -26.92 -4.68 25.10
C ILE A 505 -28.18 -5.20 25.81
N LYS A 506 -28.97 -4.32 26.43
CA LYS A 506 -30.21 -4.72 27.14
C LYS A 506 -31.27 -5.40 26.26
N LYS A 507 -31.28 -5.10 24.95
CA LYS A 507 -32.22 -5.68 23.97
C LYS A 507 -31.72 -6.97 23.32
N SER A 508 -30.47 -7.37 23.59
CA SER A 508 -29.87 -8.57 22.99
C SER A 508 -30.47 -9.85 23.56
N ARG A 509 -30.37 -10.94 22.79
CA ARG A 509 -30.78 -12.27 23.25
C ARG A 509 -29.76 -12.78 24.28
N LEU A 510 -30.23 -13.04 25.49
CA LEU A 510 -29.41 -13.66 26.53
C LEU A 510 -29.17 -15.14 26.24
N ILE A 511 -27.91 -15.57 26.33
CA ILE A 511 -27.47 -16.97 26.31
C ILE A 511 -26.87 -17.26 27.70
N PRO A 512 -27.56 -18.04 28.54
CA PRO A 512 -27.14 -18.26 29.93
C PRO A 512 -25.99 -19.28 30.05
N ASP A 513 -25.77 -20.09 29.02
CA ASP A 513 -24.78 -21.16 28.99
C ASP A 513 -23.37 -20.65 28.65
N THR A 514 -22.35 -21.39 29.09
CA THR A 514 -20.97 -21.15 28.65
C THR A 514 -20.83 -21.56 27.17
N CYS A 515 -20.38 -20.61 26.35
CA CYS A 515 -20.22 -20.81 24.91
C CYS A 515 -18.77 -20.66 24.47
N VAL A 516 -18.40 -21.26 23.34
CA VAL A 516 -17.11 -21.08 22.68
C VAL A 516 -17.32 -20.33 21.36
N TYR A 517 -16.60 -19.23 21.17
CA TYR A 517 -16.62 -18.47 19.92
C TYR A 517 -15.66 -19.04 18.88
N LEU A 518 -16.20 -19.61 17.81
CA LEU A 518 -15.40 -20.28 16.77
C LEU A 518 -15.16 -19.43 15.51
N GLY A 519 -15.60 -18.17 15.51
CA GLY A 519 -15.28 -17.22 14.44
C GLY A 519 -16.42 -17.04 13.44
N TRP A 520 -16.11 -17.14 12.15
CA TRP A 520 -17.04 -16.84 11.06
C TRP A 520 -17.36 -18.08 10.25
N LEU A 521 -18.65 -18.29 9.98
CA LEU A 521 -19.14 -19.41 9.20
C LEU A 521 -19.73 -18.90 7.88
N LEU A 522 -19.13 -19.33 6.76
CA LEU A 522 -19.40 -18.79 5.42
C LEU A 522 -19.87 -19.88 4.48
N HIS A 523 -20.93 -19.61 3.71
CA HIS A 523 -21.38 -20.50 2.62
C HIS A 523 -20.56 -20.28 1.32
N ASN A 524 -19.24 -20.37 1.42
CA ASN A 524 -18.31 -20.36 0.28
C ASN A 524 -17.18 -21.34 0.56
N PHE A 525 -17.01 -22.33 -0.32
CA PHE A 525 -16.09 -23.44 -0.14
C PHE A 525 -14.67 -23.03 0.30
N GLY A 526 -14.07 -22.03 -0.35
CA GLY A 526 -12.70 -21.61 -0.02
C GLY A 526 -12.58 -20.96 1.36
N HIS A 527 -13.60 -20.22 1.80
CA HIS A 527 -13.64 -19.59 3.12
C HIS A 527 -14.00 -20.59 4.22
N LEU A 528 -14.92 -21.52 3.93
CA LEU A 528 -15.30 -22.59 4.82
C LEU A 528 -14.14 -23.54 5.09
N LEU A 529 -13.31 -23.81 4.08
CA LEU A 529 -12.11 -24.63 4.21
C LEU A 529 -11.02 -23.94 5.05
N LEU A 530 -10.80 -22.63 4.89
CA LEU A 530 -9.63 -21.96 5.48
C LEU A 530 -9.92 -21.14 6.74
N GLU A 531 -11.02 -20.38 6.78
CA GLU A 531 -11.33 -19.45 7.89
C GLU A 531 -12.20 -20.07 8.99
N ALA A 532 -13.20 -20.87 8.63
CA ALA A 532 -14.08 -21.48 9.63
C ALA A 532 -13.35 -22.37 10.65
N PRO A 533 -12.36 -23.22 10.26
CA PRO A 533 -11.63 -24.04 11.22
C PRO A 533 -10.57 -23.28 12.03
N ALA A 534 -10.36 -21.96 11.85
CA ALA A 534 -9.21 -21.24 12.40
C ALA A 534 -9.09 -21.27 13.95
N ARG A 535 -10.16 -21.65 14.66
CA ARG A 535 -10.21 -21.73 16.14
C ARG A 535 -10.46 -23.15 16.65
N PHE A 536 -10.52 -24.14 15.76
CA PHE A 536 -10.91 -25.52 16.09
C PHE A 536 -9.85 -26.27 16.90
N TRP A 537 -8.62 -25.75 16.97
CA TRP A 537 -7.56 -26.30 17.80
C TRP A 537 -8.01 -26.44 19.27
N PHE A 538 -8.85 -25.51 19.76
CA PHE A 538 -9.37 -25.52 21.12
C PHE A 538 -10.36 -26.66 21.40
N LEU A 539 -11.03 -27.16 20.36
CA LEU A 539 -11.96 -28.29 20.47
C LEU A 539 -11.23 -29.60 20.84
N ASN A 540 -9.91 -29.67 20.63
CA ASN A 540 -9.11 -30.82 21.03
C ASN A 540 -8.79 -30.83 22.53
N SER A 541 -9.03 -29.72 23.25
CA SER A 541 -8.73 -29.57 24.67
C SER A 541 -9.96 -29.53 25.59
N ILE A 542 -11.15 -29.75 25.05
CA ILE A 542 -12.41 -29.70 25.80
C ILE A 542 -13.27 -30.93 25.51
N ASN A 543 -14.20 -31.23 26.43
CA ASN A 543 -15.32 -32.10 26.14
C ASN A 543 -16.38 -31.30 25.38
N VAL A 544 -16.57 -31.59 24.10
CA VAL A 544 -17.41 -30.79 23.21
C VAL A 544 -18.88 -30.82 23.58
N GLU A 545 -19.36 -31.85 24.27
CA GLU A 545 -20.76 -32.01 24.70
C GLU A 545 -21.20 -30.96 25.74
N ASP A 546 -20.24 -30.39 26.47
CA ASP A 546 -20.50 -29.46 27.58
C ASP A 546 -20.73 -28.01 27.13
N TYR A 547 -20.60 -27.71 25.82
CA TYR A 547 -20.57 -26.34 25.31
C TYR A 547 -21.51 -26.11 24.13
N HIS A 548 -21.95 -24.85 24.00
CA HIS A 548 -22.51 -24.32 22.75
C HIS A 548 -21.44 -23.54 21.96
N PHE A 549 -21.56 -23.54 20.64
CA PHE A 549 -20.57 -22.97 19.73
C PHE A 549 -21.15 -21.81 18.94
N ILE A 550 -20.55 -20.62 19.06
CA ILE A 550 -21.03 -19.41 18.40
C ILE A 550 -20.21 -19.11 17.15
N PHE A 551 -20.92 -18.87 16.03
CA PHE A 551 -20.34 -18.34 14.80
C PHE A 551 -21.07 -17.07 14.35
N HIS A 552 -20.34 -16.10 13.82
CA HIS A 552 -20.95 -15.06 12.98
C HIS A 552 -21.28 -15.66 11.60
N PRO A 553 -22.56 -15.64 11.17
CA PRO A 553 -22.91 -16.07 9.83
C PRO A 553 -22.50 -14.98 8.83
N LEU A 554 -21.79 -15.35 7.75
CA LEU A 554 -21.64 -14.45 6.60
C LEU A 554 -22.48 -14.92 5.42
N ASN A 555 -23.61 -14.25 5.24
CA ASN A 555 -24.44 -14.39 4.05
C ASN A 555 -24.07 -13.30 3.06
N TYR A 556 -23.45 -13.66 1.93
CA TYR A 556 -23.26 -12.77 0.78
C TYR A 556 -24.61 -12.52 0.07
N ALA A 557 -25.64 -12.07 0.78
CA ALA A 557 -26.95 -11.83 0.20
C ALA A 557 -27.06 -10.41 -0.39
N ARG A 558 -27.66 -10.36 -1.58
CA ARG A 558 -28.17 -9.23 -2.39
C ARG A 558 -27.23 -8.36 -3.24
N ASN A 559 -26.01 -8.00 -2.84
CA ASN A 559 -25.29 -6.94 -3.58
C ASN A 559 -23.98 -7.32 -4.28
N PHE A 560 -23.45 -8.55 -4.16
CA PHE A 560 -22.16 -8.90 -4.80
C PHE A 560 -22.33 -9.63 -6.13
N ILE A 561 -23.35 -10.47 -6.24
CA ILE A 561 -23.76 -11.24 -7.41
C ILE A 561 -25.28 -11.41 -7.23
N GLY A 562 -26.10 -11.20 -8.27
CA GLY A 562 -27.56 -11.08 -8.18
C GLY A 562 -28.25 -12.12 -7.28
N GLN A 563 -29.43 -11.76 -6.75
CA GLN A 563 -30.28 -12.51 -5.82
C GLN A 563 -29.98 -14.03 -5.69
N VAL A 564 -28.98 -14.40 -4.90
CA VAL A 564 -28.79 -15.81 -4.49
C VAL A 564 -29.56 -15.99 -3.18
N PRO A 565 -30.48 -16.96 -3.08
CA PRO A 565 -31.16 -17.23 -1.82
C PRO A 565 -30.15 -17.57 -0.72
N ILE A 566 -30.46 -17.15 0.51
CA ILE A 566 -29.67 -17.51 1.70
C ILE A 566 -29.66 -19.03 1.78
N LYS A 567 -28.51 -19.65 1.45
CA LYS A 567 -28.35 -21.09 1.53
C LYS A 567 -28.03 -21.49 2.97
N ASN A 568 -28.70 -22.54 3.44
CA ASN A 568 -28.50 -23.07 4.78
C ASN A 568 -27.11 -23.75 4.85
N VAL A 569 -26.18 -23.16 5.60
CA VAL A 569 -24.80 -23.67 5.76
C VAL A 569 -24.76 -25.08 6.34
N PHE A 570 -25.77 -25.49 7.11
CA PHE A 570 -25.88 -26.86 7.64
C PHE A 570 -26.30 -27.90 6.59
N LYS A 571 -26.66 -27.49 5.37
CA LYS A 571 -26.89 -28.39 4.22
C LYS A 571 -25.65 -28.59 3.37
N ASP A 572 -24.57 -27.86 3.64
CA ASP A 572 -23.29 -28.02 2.95
C ASP A 572 -22.51 -29.20 3.52
N SER A 573 -22.04 -30.09 2.65
CA SER A 573 -21.39 -31.35 3.05
C SER A 573 -20.04 -31.13 3.74
N PHE A 574 -19.30 -30.06 3.38
CA PHE A 574 -18.06 -29.73 4.08
C PHE A 574 -18.35 -29.26 5.51
N THR A 575 -19.37 -28.43 5.69
CA THR A 575 -19.78 -27.97 7.02
C THR A 575 -20.15 -29.14 7.94
N GLN A 576 -20.89 -30.11 7.42
CA GLN A 576 -21.25 -31.33 8.17
C GLN A 576 -20.01 -32.13 8.56
N ILE A 577 -19.15 -32.46 7.58
CA ILE A 577 -17.91 -33.19 7.80
C ILE A 577 -16.99 -32.47 8.81
N LEU A 578 -16.90 -31.14 8.72
CA LEU A 578 -16.10 -30.32 9.63
C LEU A 578 -16.59 -30.45 11.08
N PHE A 579 -17.90 -30.36 11.32
CA PHE A 579 -18.46 -30.46 12.67
C PHE A 579 -18.41 -31.90 13.22
N GLU A 580 -18.78 -32.88 12.40
CA GLU A 580 -18.74 -34.31 12.77
C GLU A 580 -17.32 -34.79 13.11
N SER A 581 -16.30 -34.26 12.42
CA SER A 581 -14.90 -34.57 12.70
C SER A 581 -14.44 -34.12 14.10
N PHE A 582 -15.17 -33.19 14.71
CA PHE A 582 -14.92 -32.67 16.05
C PHE A 582 -16.02 -33.00 17.05
N GLY A 583 -17.02 -33.80 16.67
CA GLY A 583 -18.11 -34.20 17.55
C GLY A 583 -19.10 -33.09 17.88
N ILE A 584 -19.19 -32.04 17.06
CA ILE A 584 -20.14 -30.94 17.26
C ILE A 584 -21.49 -31.32 16.64
N ASP A 585 -22.55 -31.38 17.45
CA ASP A 585 -23.92 -31.52 16.95
C ASP A 585 -24.44 -30.16 16.46
N LYS A 586 -25.24 -30.18 15.39
CA LYS A 586 -25.89 -28.99 14.84
C LYS A 586 -26.69 -28.19 15.88
N LYS A 587 -27.30 -28.85 16.87
CA LYS A 587 -28.07 -28.24 17.95
C LYS A 587 -27.20 -27.40 18.89
N GLN A 588 -25.91 -27.71 18.99
CA GLN A 588 -24.96 -26.94 19.80
C GLN A 588 -24.55 -25.62 19.14
N ILE A 589 -24.91 -25.40 17.86
CA ILE A 589 -24.44 -24.25 17.09
C ILE A 589 -25.42 -23.09 17.19
N ILE A 590 -24.90 -21.94 17.60
CA ILE A 590 -25.62 -20.67 17.68
C ILE A 590 -25.03 -19.71 16.65
N LEU A 591 -25.88 -19.18 15.76
CA LEU A 591 -25.48 -18.16 14.80
C LEU A 591 -25.74 -16.77 15.39
N ALA A 592 -24.72 -15.89 15.35
CA ALA A 592 -24.84 -14.48 15.72
C ALA A 592 -25.44 -13.65 14.56
N ASP A 593 -26.62 -14.03 14.08
CA ASP A 593 -27.41 -13.26 13.10
C ASP A 593 -28.23 -12.13 13.74
N GLN A 594 -28.31 -12.11 15.06
CA GLN A 594 -28.86 -11.05 15.90
C GLN A 594 -27.89 -10.74 17.05
N ASP A 595 -28.16 -9.66 17.79
CA ASP A 595 -27.34 -9.29 18.94
C ASP A 595 -27.52 -10.32 20.07
N LEU A 596 -26.40 -10.82 20.59
CA LEU A 596 -26.37 -11.78 21.69
C LEU A 596 -25.67 -11.17 22.90
N CYS A 597 -26.10 -11.55 24.11
CA CYS A 597 -25.33 -11.39 25.33
C CYS A 597 -25.10 -12.78 25.91
N VAL A 598 -23.85 -13.17 26.07
CA VAL A 598 -23.46 -14.51 26.53
C VAL A 598 -22.88 -14.38 27.93
N LYS A 599 -23.45 -15.11 28.89
CA LYS A 599 -23.03 -15.04 30.29
C LYS A 599 -21.55 -15.35 30.46
N GLU A 600 -21.07 -16.35 29.74
CA GLU A 600 -19.66 -16.71 29.72
C GLU A 600 -19.25 -17.14 28.30
N LEU A 601 -18.32 -16.41 27.70
CA LEU A 601 -17.82 -16.69 26.37
C LEU A 601 -16.33 -16.99 26.39
N ILE A 602 -15.97 -18.20 26.00
CA ILE A 602 -14.60 -18.61 25.73
C ILE A 602 -14.27 -18.22 24.29
N ILE A 603 -13.17 -17.49 24.11
CA ILE A 603 -12.74 -16.97 22.81
C ILE A 603 -11.36 -17.55 22.51
N PRO A 604 -11.21 -18.68 21.82
CA PRO A 604 -9.89 -19.17 21.40
C PRO A 604 -9.27 -18.22 20.38
N SER A 605 -7.95 -18.06 20.34
CA SER A 605 -7.24 -17.32 19.28
C SER A 605 -7.43 -17.94 17.88
N SER A 606 -7.23 -17.12 16.84
CA SER A 606 -7.29 -17.56 15.44
C SER A 606 -5.91 -17.99 14.96
N LEU A 607 -5.81 -19.18 14.37
CA LEU A 607 -4.58 -19.70 13.73
C LEU A 607 -4.49 -19.37 12.23
N PHE A 608 -5.52 -18.73 11.67
CA PHE A 608 -5.54 -18.31 10.27
C PHE A 608 -6.13 -16.91 10.11
N PHE A 609 -5.50 -16.09 9.28
CA PHE A 609 -6.00 -14.79 8.84
C PHE A 609 -5.90 -14.69 7.32
N LEU A 610 -7.05 -14.52 6.66
CA LEU A 610 -7.16 -14.53 5.20
C LEU A 610 -6.21 -13.52 4.53
N ASN A 611 -5.47 -13.98 3.51
CA ASN A 611 -4.47 -13.21 2.76
C ASN A 611 -3.35 -12.59 3.62
N GLN A 612 -3.17 -13.06 4.86
CA GLN A 612 -2.18 -12.51 5.78
C GLN A 612 -1.25 -13.59 6.31
N THR A 613 -1.71 -14.45 7.22
CA THR A 613 -0.85 -15.40 7.90
C THR A 613 -1.58 -16.67 8.33
N ILE A 614 -0.81 -17.72 8.60
CA ILE A 614 -1.26 -19.00 9.11
C ILE A 614 -0.22 -19.51 10.13
N ASP A 615 -0.69 -20.22 11.15
CA ASP A 615 0.15 -21.01 12.05
C ASP A 615 0.19 -22.46 11.57
N SER A 616 1.36 -23.10 11.59
CA SER A 616 1.54 -24.46 11.10
C SER A 616 0.71 -25.49 11.89
N THR A 617 0.37 -25.21 13.15
CA THR A 617 -0.47 -26.08 13.98
C THR A 617 -1.91 -26.17 13.47
N GLN A 618 -2.35 -25.26 12.60
CA GLN A 618 -3.62 -25.37 11.87
C GLN A 618 -3.71 -26.70 11.10
N MET A 619 -2.57 -27.29 10.70
CA MET A 619 -2.51 -28.59 10.02
C MET A 619 -3.10 -29.74 10.84
N SER A 620 -3.04 -29.67 12.17
CA SER A 620 -3.65 -30.67 13.05
C SER A 620 -5.16 -30.82 12.82
N ILE A 621 -5.84 -29.72 12.46
CA ILE A 621 -7.29 -29.71 12.19
C ILE A 621 -7.59 -30.46 10.90
N TYR A 622 -6.85 -30.19 9.82
CA TYR A 622 -7.03 -30.87 8.54
C TYR A 622 -6.67 -32.36 8.63
N ASN A 623 -5.62 -32.70 9.38
CA ASN A 623 -5.28 -34.09 9.65
C ASN A 623 -6.39 -34.82 10.39
N LYS A 624 -7.02 -34.21 11.41
CA LYS A 624 -8.15 -34.82 12.11
C LYS A 624 -9.34 -35.10 11.19
N ILE A 625 -9.70 -34.14 10.33
CA ILE A 625 -10.75 -34.30 9.31
C ILE A 625 -10.40 -35.45 8.37
N LYS A 626 -9.16 -35.47 7.87
CA LYS A 626 -8.65 -36.52 6.98
C LYS A 626 -8.70 -37.90 7.63
N TYR A 627 -8.23 -38.04 8.87
CA TYR A 627 -8.28 -39.30 9.61
C TYR A 627 -9.70 -39.80 9.84
N LYS A 628 -10.63 -38.90 10.22
CA LYS A 628 -12.04 -39.27 10.40
C LYS A 628 -12.65 -39.82 9.13
N LEU A 629 -12.38 -39.18 7.99
CA LEU A 629 -12.91 -39.60 6.69
C LEU A 629 -12.31 -40.95 6.25
N ILE A 630 -11.00 -41.14 6.39
CA ILE A 630 -10.33 -42.39 6.00
C ILE A 630 -10.77 -43.58 6.88
N GLN A 631 -10.98 -43.36 8.19
CA GLN A 631 -11.48 -44.41 9.08
C GLN A 631 -12.90 -44.84 8.71
N ASN A 632 -13.76 -43.89 8.33
CA ASN A 632 -15.15 -44.17 7.94
C ASN A 632 -15.26 -44.92 6.61
N THR A 633 -14.26 -44.85 5.72
CA THR A 633 -14.28 -45.59 4.44
C THR A 633 -13.83 -47.05 4.55
N GLY A 634 -13.46 -47.53 5.74
CA GLY A 634 -13.19 -48.95 5.97
C GLY A 634 -11.91 -49.49 5.34
N GLU A 635 -10.95 -48.63 4.92
CA GLU A 635 -9.60 -49.06 4.53
C GLU A 635 -8.88 -49.60 5.80
N LYS A 636 -9.12 -50.87 6.12
CA LYS A 636 -8.33 -51.62 7.10
C LYS A 636 -6.86 -51.57 6.65
N ARG A 637 -5.94 -51.37 7.60
CA ARG A 637 -4.50 -51.62 7.39
C ARG A 637 -4.33 -53.07 6.95
N HIS A 638 -4.30 -53.32 5.65
CA HIS A 638 -3.85 -54.59 5.10
C HIS A 638 -2.32 -54.59 5.10
N ASN A 639 -1.74 -55.16 6.17
CA ASN A 639 -0.45 -55.83 6.09
C ASN A 639 -0.73 -57.24 5.59
N SER A 640 -0.37 -57.58 4.35
CA SER A 640 0.15 -58.90 3.91
C SER A 640 -0.03 -59.12 2.41
N SER A 641 1.01 -58.81 1.63
CA SER A 641 1.50 -59.47 0.40
C SER A 641 2.15 -58.43 -0.50
N GLY A 642 3.40 -58.67 -0.89
CA GLY A 642 4.21 -57.76 -1.70
C GLY A 642 3.58 -57.43 -3.05
N GLU A 643 3.97 -56.26 -3.57
CA GLU A 643 3.65 -55.70 -4.88
C GLU A 643 2.24 -55.13 -5.07
N ASP A 644 1.97 -54.01 -4.39
CA ASP A 644 1.16 -52.94 -4.99
C ASP A 644 2.06 -51.69 -5.09
N PHE A 645 2.58 -51.44 -6.29
CA PHE A 645 3.24 -50.19 -6.63
C PHE A 645 2.30 -49.04 -6.24
N PHE A 646 2.68 -48.24 -5.24
CA PHE A 646 2.01 -46.97 -4.94
C PHE A 646 2.12 -46.06 -6.17
N ILE A 647 1.18 -46.15 -7.11
CA ILE A 647 1.10 -45.22 -8.25
C ILE A 647 0.67 -43.88 -7.67
N ARG A 648 1.69 -43.09 -7.36
CA ARG A 648 1.58 -41.69 -7.00
C ARG A 648 0.88 -40.93 -8.13
N LYS A 649 -0.33 -40.42 -7.85
CA LYS A 649 -1.18 -39.79 -8.88
C LYS A 649 -0.76 -38.36 -9.17
N LYS A 650 -0.61 -38.02 -10.46
CA LYS A 650 -0.57 -36.63 -10.95
C LYS A 650 -2.00 -36.22 -11.32
N LEU A 651 -2.53 -35.16 -10.73
CA LEU A 651 -3.93 -34.75 -10.88
C LEU A 651 -4.02 -33.32 -11.43
N TYR A 652 -4.80 -33.11 -12.47
CA TYR A 652 -5.17 -31.77 -12.93
C TYR A 652 -6.61 -31.48 -12.51
N LEU A 653 -6.81 -30.48 -11.66
CA LEU A 653 -8.11 -30.06 -11.14
C LEU A 653 -8.76 -29.10 -12.14
N SER A 654 -9.49 -29.66 -13.11
CA SER A 654 -10.21 -28.88 -14.12
C SER A 654 -11.38 -28.13 -13.51
N ARG A 655 -11.64 -26.93 -14.02
CA ARG A 655 -12.79 -26.08 -13.70
C ARG A 655 -13.80 -26.04 -14.83
N ARG A 656 -13.65 -26.91 -15.83
CA ARG A 656 -14.40 -26.78 -17.08
C ARG A 656 -15.90 -26.96 -16.90
N LEU A 657 -16.36 -27.83 -16.01
CA LEU A 657 -17.79 -28.11 -15.83
C LEU A 657 -18.42 -27.29 -14.70
N LEU A 658 -17.65 -26.40 -14.04
CA LEU A 658 -18.17 -25.49 -13.03
C LEU A 658 -19.15 -24.48 -13.67
N LYS A 659 -20.44 -24.67 -13.40
CA LYS A 659 -21.54 -23.81 -13.88
C LYS A 659 -21.42 -22.37 -13.38
N THR A 660 -20.80 -22.14 -12.22
CA THR A 660 -20.64 -20.82 -11.59
C THR A 660 -19.23 -20.62 -11.04
N ALA A 661 -18.30 -20.16 -11.88
CA ALA A 661 -17.03 -19.62 -11.40
C ALA A 661 -17.22 -18.14 -11.01
N ILE A 662 -16.92 -17.78 -9.76
CA ILE A 662 -16.94 -16.37 -9.31
C ILE A 662 -16.08 -15.52 -10.26
N GLN A 663 -16.65 -14.45 -10.81
CA GLN A 663 -15.99 -13.43 -11.64
C GLN A 663 -15.35 -13.93 -12.96
N ASN A 664 -15.91 -14.96 -13.60
CA ASN A 664 -15.46 -15.44 -14.93
C ASN A 664 -13.96 -15.83 -15.01
N ARG A 665 -13.37 -16.30 -13.89
CA ARG A 665 -11.94 -16.67 -13.77
C ARG A 665 -11.51 -17.93 -14.57
N LYS A 666 -12.31 -18.37 -15.52
CA LYS A 666 -12.09 -19.61 -16.29
C LYS A 666 -11.20 -19.32 -17.50
N ALA A 667 -10.25 -20.21 -17.78
CA ALA A 667 -9.51 -20.19 -19.04
C ALA A 667 -10.46 -20.54 -20.19
N ILE A 668 -10.46 -19.74 -21.26
CA ILE A 668 -11.33 -19.95 -22.43
C ILE A 668 -10.98 -21.26 -23.12
N ASN A 669 -9.69 -21.61 -23.14
CA ASN A 669 -9.13 -22.82 -23.73
C ASN A 669 -8.70 -23.86 -22.68
N GLU A 670 -9.47 -24.04 -21.60
CA GLU A 670 -9.13 -25.03 -20.57
C GLU A 670 -9.08 -26.48 -21.10
N GLU A 671 -9.77 -26.80 -22.19
CA GLU A 671 -9.66 -28.11 -22.86
C GLU A 671 -8.25 -28.36 -23.41
N GLU A 672 -7.58 -27.32 -23.91
CA GLU A 672 -6.18 -27.41 -24.35
C GLU A 672 -5.24 -27.65 -23.15
N LEU A 673 -5.55 -27.08 -21.98
CA LEU A 673 -4.83 -27.39 -20.73
C LEU A 673 -5.07 -28.83 -20.27
N GLU A 674 -6.30 -29.32 -20.32
CA GLU A 674 -6.62 -30.72 -20.01
C GLU A 674 -5.83 -31.67 -20.91
N GLN A 675 -5.77 -31.41 -22.21
CA GLN A 675 -5.00 -32.21 -23.17
C GLN A 675 -3.50 -32.15 -22.88
N LEU A 676 -2.96 -30.95 -22.62
CA LEU A 676 -1.56 -30.77 -22.25
C LEU A 676 -1.21 -31.56 -20.98
N PHE A 677 -1.91 -31.35 -19.88
CA PHE A 677 -1.59 -32.07 -18.64
C PHE A 677 -1.77 -33.58 -18.79
N LYS A 678 -2.78 -34.03 -19.56
CA LYS A 678 -2.97 -35.45 -19.88
C LYS A 678 -1.78 -36.04 -20.64
N SER A 679 -1.15 -35.30 -21.56
CA SER A 679 0.04 -35.80 -22.27
C SER A 679 1.26 -35.98 -21.36
N TYR A 680 1.31 -35.29 -20.20
CA TYR A 680 2.33 -35.49 -19.16
C TYR A 680 1.91 -36.49 -18.06
N GLY A 681 0.86 -37.29 -18.32
CA GLY A 681 0.40 -38.35 -17.44
C GLY A 681 -0.45 -37.88 -16.25
N PHE A 682 -1.04 -36.68 -16.33
CA PHE A 682 -2.01 -36.24 -15.32
C PHE A 682 -3.40 -36.84 -15.58
N GLU A 683 -4.03 -37.31 -14.51
CA GLU A 683 -5.46 -37.63 -14.48
C GLU A 683 -6.26 -36.32 -14.40
N ILE A 684 -7.22 -36.14 -15.31
CA ILE A 684 -8.07 -34.95 -15.35
C ILE A 684 -9.26 -35.15 -14.41
N ILE A 685 -9.29 -34.38 -13.33
CA ILE A 685 -10.33 -34.45 -12.30
C ILE A 685 -11.26 -33.26 -12.44
N PHE A 686 -12.56 -33.51 -12.33
CA PHE A 686 -13.60 -32.49 -12.24
C PHE A 686 -14.15 -32.51 -10.82
N PRO A 687 -13.61 -31.69 -9.88
CA PRO A 687 -13.96 -31.77 -8.45
C PRO A 687 -15.46 -31.66 -8.19
N GLU A 688 -16.20 -30.93 -9.01
CA GLU A 688 -17.66 -30.76 -8.94
C GLU A 688 -18.46 -32.04 -9.18
N ARG A 689 -17.84 -33.10 -9.70
CA ARG A 689 -18.46 -34.43 -9.87
C ARG A 689 -18.18 -35.36 -8.69
N LEU A 690 -17.30 -34.96 -7.78
CA LEU A 690 -16.88 -35.76 -6.63
C LEU A 690 -17.45 -35.16 -5.35
N SER A 691 -17.89 -36.02 -4.44
CA SER A 691 -18.14 -35.63 -3.06
C SER A 691 -16.85 -35.12 -2.42
N LEU A 692 -16.98 -34.34 -1.34
CA LEU A 692 -15.82 -33.85 -0.61
C LEU A 692 -14.94 -34.99 -0.06
N ALA A 693 -15.56 -36.06 0.45
CA ALA A 693 -14.85 -37.20 0.98
C ALA A 693 -13.98 -37.85 -0.11
N GLU A 694 -14.55 -38.07 -1.30
CA GLU A 694 -13.81 -38.60 -2.46
C GLU A 694 -12.67 -37.67 -2.87
N GLN A 695 -12.88 -36.35 -2.88
CA GLN A 695 -11.82 -35.39 -3.17
C GLN A 695 -10.66 -35.48 -2.16
N ILE A 696 -10.95 -35.54 -0.85
CA ILE A 696 -9.93 -35.63 0.20
C ILE A 696 -9.15 -36.94 0.10
N ILE A 697 -9.84 -38.06 -0.12
CA ILE A 697 -9.21 -39.39 -0.28
C ILE A 697 -8.29 -39.42 -1.50
N LEU A 698 -8.77 -38.87 -2.63
CA LEU A 698 -7.99 -38.78 -3.86
C LEU A 698 -6.73 -37.94 -3.67
N LEU A 699 -6.84 -36.79 -3.00
CA LEU A 699 -5.72 -35.89 -2.75
C LEU A 699 -4.71 -36.45 -1.75
N ASN A 700 -5.15 -37.25 -0.78
CA ASN A 700 -4.25 -37.90 0.18
C ASN A 700 -3.27 -38.90 -0.47
N LYS A 701 -3.51 -39.31 -1.73
CA LYS A 701 -2.64 -40.19 -2.52
C LYS A 701 -1.95 -39.44 -3.69
N ALA A 702 -2.16 -38.13 -3.82
CA ALA A 702 -1.65 -37.34 -4.94
C ALA A 702 -0.21 -36.90 -4.72
N GLU A 703 0.64 -37.08 -5.73
CA GLU A 703 2.01 -36.58 -5.70
C GLU A 703 2.11 -35.19 -6.31
N ILE A 704 1.34 -34.91 -7.36
CA ILE A 704 1.32 -33.58 -7.96
C ILE A 704 -0.12 -33.21 -8.19
N ILE A 705 -0.52 -32.03 -7.75
CA ILE A 705 -1.77 -31.42 -8.20
C ILE A 705 -1.47 -30.18 -9.02
N ALA A 706 -2.23 -29.99 -10.09
CA ALA A 706 -2.14 -28.84 -10.96
C ALA A 706 -3.53 -28.24 -11.20
N GLY A 707 -3.60 -26.94 -11.44
CA GLY A 707 -4.86 -26.30 -11.82
C GLY A 707 -4.80 -24.78 -11.87
N CYS A 708 -5.89 -24.17 -12.28
CA CYS A 708 -6.04 -22.71 -12.26
C CYS A 708 -6.18 -22.18 -10.82
N ASP A 709 -5.73 -20.94 -10.58
CA ASP A 709 -5.70 -20.30 -9.27
C ASP A 709 -7.08 -20.14 -8.62
N GLY A 710 -7.23 -20.48 -7.33
CA GLY A 710 -8.49 -20.36 -6.57
C GLY A 710 -8.88 -21.60 -5.74
N SER A 711 -10.15 -21.71 -5.36
CA SER A 711 -10.60 -22.56 -4.24
C SER A 711 -10.39 -24.06 -4.43
N ALA A 712 -10.37 -24.58 -5.65
CA ALA A 712 -10.06 -26.00 -5.88
C ALA A 712 -8.64 -26.35 -5.41
N LEU A 713 -7.67 -25.47 -5.64
CA LEU A 713 -6.30 -25.64 -5.16
C LEU A 713 -6.13 -25.35 -3.66
N HIS A 714 -7.14 -24.78 -2.99
CA HIS A 714 -7.10 -24.69 -1.53
C HIS A 714 -7.15 -26.07 -0.87
N MET A 715 -7.64 -27.09 -1.58
CA MET A 715 -7.62 -28.48 -1.13
C MET A 715 -6.21 -29.05 -0.96
N GLY A 716 -5.17 -28.31 -1.38
CA GLY A 716 -3.78 -28.61 -1.07
C GLY A 716 -3.48 -28.81 0.42
N VAL A 717 -4.35 -28.32 1.33
CA VAL A 717 -4.24 -28.60 2.78
C VAL A 717 -4.33 -30.09 3.13
N PHE A 718 -4.90 -30.92 2.25
CA PHE A 718 -5.04 -32.37 2.46
C PHE A 718 -3.96 -33.22 1.77
N LEU A 719 -3.01 -32.59 1.07
CA LEU A 719 -1.92 -33.30 0.40
C LEU A 719 -0.91 -33.87 1.41
N PRO A 720 -0.24 -34.98 1.04
CA PRO A 720 1.01 -35.39 1.68
C PRO A 720 2.08 -34.29 1.64
N PRO A 721 2.97 -34.20 2.65
CA PRO A 721 4.07 -33.22 2.66
C PRO A 721 5.05 -33.35 1.49
N SER A 722 5.19 -34.55 0.90
CA SER A 722 6.08 -34.81 -0.24
C SER A 722 5.47 -34.50 -1.61
N SER A 723 4.25 -33.95 -1.63
CA SER A 723 3.55 -33.59 -2.86
C SER A 723 4.03 -32.26 -3.43
N LYS A 724 3.61 -31.97 -4.67
CA LYS A 724 3.82 -30.69 -5.35
C LYS A 724 2.49 -30.05 -5.75
N ILE A 725 2.48 -28.72 -5.80
CA ILE A 725 1.34 -27.92 -6.31
C ILE A 725 1.81 -27.09 -7.50
N ILE A 726 1.11 -27.18 -8.63
CA ILE A 726 1.32 -26.33 -9.81
C ILE A 726 0.10 -25.41 -9.97
N THR A 727 0.30 -24.11 -9.72
CA THR A 727 -0.73 -23.08 -9.80
C THR A 727 -0.59 -22.29 -11.08
N LEU A 728 -1.58 -22.41 -11.97
CA LEU A 728 -1.71 -21.55 -13.16
C LEU A 728 -2.47 -20.27 -12.77
N THR A 729 -1.86 -19.10 -12.93
CA THR A 729 -2.44 -17.81 -12.53
C THR A 729 -2.23 -16.75 -13.60
N THR A 730 -3.14 -15.78 -13.66
CA THR A 730 -2.99 -14.53 -14.44
C THR A 730 -3.02 -13.27 -13.58
N ARG A 731 -3.20 -13.44 -12.25
CA ARG A 731 -3.49 -12.35 -11.31
C ARG A 731 -2.32 -12.04 -10.37
N GLY A 732 -1.13 -12.54 -10.70
CA GLY A 732 0.01 -12.54 -9.80
C GLY A 732 -0.03 -13.70 -8.81
N ILE A 733 0.78 -13.60 -7.77
CA ILE A 733 0.88 -14.62 -6.72
C ILE A 733 -0.35 -14.54 -5.80
N ILE A 734 -0.99 -15.68 -5.55
CA ILE A 734 -2.16 -15.77 -4.68
C ILE A 734 -1.75 -16.17 -3.27
N THR A 735 -1.91 -15.24 -2.32
CA THR A 735 -1.42 -15.38 -0.95
C THR A 735 -1.92 -16.62 -0.21
N ASN A 736 -3.21 -16.98 -0.33
CA ASN A 736 -3.70 -18.17 0.37
C ASN A 736 -3.11 -19.48 -0.16
N GLN A 737 -2.75 -19.54 -1.44
CA GLN A 737 -2.14 -20.74 -2.02
C GLN A 737 -0.67 -20.85 -1.60
N LEU A 738 0.01 -19.72 -1.42
CA LEU A 738 1.31 -19.68 -0.74
C LEU A 738 1.22 -20.14 0.72
N LEU A 739 0.23 -19.65 1.49
CA LEU A 739 0.03 -20.03 2.89
C LEU A 739 -0.18 -21.55 3.05
N ILE A 740 -0.90 -22.16 2.10
CA ILE A 740 -1.13 -23.62 2.08
C ILE A 740 0.16 -24.37 1.78
N GLY A 741 0.92 -23.94 0.76
CA GLY A 741 2.23 -24.53 0.47
C GLY A 741 3.17 -24.44 1.67
N ALA A 742 3.22 -23.28 2.33
CA ALA A 742 4.08 -23.04 3.48
C ALA A 742 3.69 -23.88 4.71
N MET A 743 2.38 -23.96 5.02
CA MET A 743 1.88 -24.73 6.17
C MET A 743 2.23 -26.22 6.08
N ASN A 744 2.21 -26.80 4.88
CA ASN A 744 2.53 -28.21 4.64
C ASN A 744 3.97 -28.47 4.18
N ASN A 745 4.78 -27.41 4.05
CA ASN A 745 6.10 -27.46 3.43
C ASN A 745 6.10 -28.15 2.04
N ILE A 746 5.09 -27.83 1.22
CA ILE A 746 4.86 -28.42 -0.10
C ILE A 746 5.57 -27.59 -1.18
N GLU A 747 6.29 -28.28 -2.06
CA GLU A 747 6.87 -27.70 -3.26
C GLU A 747 5.77 -27.07 -4.13
N THR A 748 5.82 -25.75 -4.30
CA THR A 748 4.74 -24.99 -4.93
C THR A 748 5.27 -24.14 -6.08
N HIS A 749 4.77 -24.42 -7.28
CA HIS A 749 5.10 -23.74 -8.52
C HIS A 749 3.96 -22.80 -8.93
N PHE A 750 4.28 -21.56 -9.26
CA PHE A 750 3.36 -20.59 -9.85
C PHE A 750 3.77 -20.32 -11.29
N ILE A 751 2.86 -20.52 -12.24
CA ILE A 751 3.07 -20.20 -13.65
C ILE A 751 2.15 -19.04 -14.02
N ASN A 752 2.73 -17.95 -14.50
CA ASN A 752 1.96 -16.88 -15.16
C ASN A 752 1.46 -17.38 -16.52
N ALA A 753 0.25 -17.94 -16.51
CA ALA A 753 -0.28 -18.77 -17.58
C ALA A 753 -0.93 -17.96 -18.71
N GLY A 754 -1.02 -16.64 -18.61
CA GLY A 754 -1.70 -15.77 -19.59
C GLY A 754 -0.93 -15.60 -20.90
N LEU A 755 -1.66 -15.58 -22.02
CA LEU A 755 -1.10 -15.27 -23.34
C LEU A 755 -0.62 -13.82 -23.47
N ASP A 756 -1.41 -12.85 -22.95
CA ASP A 756 -1.01 -11.45 -22.87
C ASP A 756 -0.34 -11.17 -21.51
N LYS A 757 0.98 -10.94 -21.54
CA LYS A 757 1.80 -10.66 -20.35
C LYS A 757 1.95 -9.16 -20.04
N SER A 758 1.39 -8.28 -20.86
CA SER A 758 1.69 -6.83 -20.87
C SER A 758 0.77 -5.96 -20.01
N THR A 759 -0.37 -6.50 -19.55
CA THR A 759 -1.38 -5.73 -18.79
C THR A 759 -1.81 -6.47 -17.53
N PRO A 760 -1.84 -5.86 -16.32
CA PRO A 760 -2.45 -6.48 -15.16
C PRO A 760 -3.96 -6.58 -15.39
N TYR A 761 -4.43 -7.76 -15.81
CA TYR A 761 -5.83 -7.97 -16.13
C TYR A 761 -6.69 -7.86 -14.85
N LYS A 762 -7.66 -6.93 -14.87
CA LYS A 762 -8.76 -6.90 -13.90
C LYS A 762 -9.83 -7.88 -14.40
N TYR A 763 -10.24 -8.81 -13.53
CA TYR A 763 -11.43 -9.69 -13.59
C TYR A 763 -12.01 -10.01 -14.99
N GLY A 764 -11.85 -11.25 -15.48
CA GLY A 764 -12.48 -11.71 -16.73
C GLY A 764 -12.01 -13.08 -17.21
N LYS A 765 -12.55 -13.54 -18.34
CA LYS A 765 -12.07 -14.73 -19.06
C LYS A 765 -10.66 -14.45 -19.60
N TRP A 766 -9.79 -15.45 -19.58
CA TRP A 766 -8.41 -15.34 -20.07
C TRP A 766 -8.07 -16.53 -20.98
N ARG A 767 -7.05 -16.39 -21.82
CA ARG A 767 -6.54 -17.47 -22.67
C ARG A 767 -5.18 -17.94 -22.16
N ALA A 768 -5.02 -19.25 -22.02
CA ALA A 768 -3.79 -19.87 -21.56
C ALA A 768 -2.74 -19.93 -22.67
N ASN A 769 -1.49 -19.61 -22.33
CA ASN A 769 -0.33 -19.73 -23.19
C ASN A 769 0.21 -21.17 -23.14
N ILE A 770 -0.36 -22.05 -23.96
CA ILE A 770 -0.05 -23.49 -23.95
C ILE A 770 1.46 -23.78 -24.15
N PRO A 771 2.17 -23.19 -25.14
CA PRO A 771 3.60 -23.45 -25.32
C PRO A 771 4.43 -23.05 -24.10
N PHE A 772 4.13 -21.89 -23.50
CA PHE A 772 4.85 -21.44 -22.30
C PHE A 772 4.57 -22.35 -21.09
N ILE A 773 3.32 -22.80 -20.92
CA ILE A 773 2.97 -23.71 -19.82
C ILE A 773 3.65 -25.06 -20.02
N GLN A 774 3.70 -25.56 -21.25
CA GLN A 774 4.38 -26.80 -21.61
C GLN A 774 5.87 -26.76 -21.26
N GLU A 775 6.58 -25.72 -21.69
CA GLU A 775 8.01 -25.53 -21.41
C GLU A 775 8.31 -25.57 -19.91
N ASN A 776 7.52 -24.85 -19.11
CA ASN A 776 7.72 -24.81 -17.65
C ASN A 776 7.27 -26.12 -16.98
N LEU A 777 6.24 -26.79 -17.49
CA LEU A 777 5.79 -28.09 -17.00
C LEU A 777 6.89 -29.16 -17.20
N GLU A 778 7.57 -29.16 -18.35
CA GLU A 778 8.72 -30.03 -18.60
C GLU A 778 9.83 -29.79 -17.58
N GLN A 779 10.19 -28.53 -17.31
CA GLN A 779 11.20 -28.19 -16.30
C GLN A 779 10.82 -28.72 -14.90
N ILE A 780 9.58 -28.50 -14.48
CA ILE A 780 9.06 -28.93 -13.17
C ILE A 780 9.12 -30.45 -13.01
N LEU A 781 8.76 -31.19 -14.07
CA LEU A 781 8.72 -32.65 -14.04
C LEU A 781 10.11 -33.28 -14.22
N ASN A 782 11.03 -32.63 -14.94
CA ASN A 782 12.38 -33.14 -15.22
C ASN A 782 13.40 -32.85 -14.11
N ALA A 783 13.14 -31.91 -13.20
CA ALA A 783 14.02 -31.60 -12.06
C ALA A 783 14.33 -32.81 -11.15
N ARG A 784 13.58 -33.92 -11.27
CA ARG A 784 13.86 -35.20 -10.58
C ARG A 784 14.91 -36.09 -11.25
N ARG A 785 15.22 -35.94 -12.54
CA ARG A 785 16.15 -36.87 -13.23
C ARG A 785 17.60 -36.70 -12.79
N PHE A 786 18.02 -35.50 -12.39
CA PHE A 786 19.41 -35.21 -12.02
C PHE A 786 19.81 -35.62 -10.59
N MET A 787 18.87 -36.05 -9.74
CA MET A 787 19.15 -36.46 -8.35
C MET A 787 19.21 -37.98 -8.16
N VAL A 788 18.90 -38.78 -9.19
CA VAL A 788 18.86 -40.26 -9.12
C VAL A 788 20.02 -40.91 -9.89
N GLU A 789 20.74 -40.15 -10.73
CA GLU A 789 21.93 -40.66 -11.46
C GLU A 789 23.26 -40.33 -10.75
N GLY A 790 23.19 -39.93 -9.48
CA GLY A 790 24.36 -39.57 -8.65
C GLY A 790 24.34 -40.26 -7.29
N GLU A 791 24.20 -41.59 -7.27
CA GLU A 791 24.68 -42.47 -6.19
C GLU A 791 25.52 -43.60 -6.79
#